data_AF-A0A7K9NUC0-F1
#
_entry.id   AF-A0A7K9NUC0-F1
#
_cell.length_a   1.000
_cell.length_b   1.000
_cell.length_c   1.000
_cell.angle_alpha   90.00
_cell.angle_beta   90.00
_cell.angle_gamma   90.00
#
_symmetry.space_group_name_H-M   'P 1'
#
loop_
_entity.id
_entity.type
_entity.pdbx_description
1 polymer ?
#
loop_
_entity_poly.entity_id
_entity_poly.type
_entity_poly.pdbx_seq_one_letter_code
_entity_poly.pdbx_strand_id
1 'polypeptide(L)'
;CAASRQAACAAGCIPVPWLCDGEQQCPDGTDEQCGQAGECCAVSSVCGTKKVQCPGTHHCIPHWELCDRHQDCEDGWDEEGCPQQPCLPGQWQCRNRVCIMAEWKCNGIDDCGDSSDEDVCAPCTPGMVRCDEGKCILESLMCDDKDDCLDGTDEPSTCGELPAAAGCCPSGVVGQPRNCVPACSCQVCSARVDIRSGNLYWLAFVHLSCSRTHVLCRDGAGCVAQEYLCDGEKDCADGSDEDGCAQLCNTPGRSHSSYPCGLGSCLNASLVCNGRQDCADGSDEGGNCSVPCQRSCTHLCYPSPQGPRCWCGPGYRLAEDGLSCMDIDECTEWGKGACSQTCLNAPGSYSCGCLPGYLLEPDGHVCKLTGSEPKLLVAVQSEVLSYGLRSGHEEVVLAADKDRVVFSLDYDLVERKVFWMDLATESIRWQDLNSGKKGTLVKGVRSDCIAVDWLGRNLYWTDGAAGQVLATRLGAAWQGTPEYTVVMDGDLDQPHSLVLQPLAGLMYWSEVGSHARLMEASMDGSRRHVLLAQGLGWPTALALDLPTQRIFWLDEKLGSVGSARLDGSSVKVLKLGWVRSPFAAAVCEGQLYWSERKTWSVQQVDKASGKNRTLLLKRHGQPHGLQVPTWGAPNCTNGCAKSNGGCAQLCLPNP
;
A
#
# COMPACT_ATOMS: atom_id res chain seq x y z
N CYS A 1 26.93 46.54 7.21
CA CYS A 1 26.29 45.21 7.21
C CYS A 1 25.36 45.16 8.42
N ALA A 2 24.09 44.79 8.25
CA ALA A 2 23.05 44.96 9.29
C ALA A 2 22.36 43.66 9.71
N ALA A 3 22.95 42.49 9.42
CA ALA A 3 22.39 41.19 9.78
C ALA A 3 23.47 40.25 10.36
N SER A 4 23.06 39.36 11.26
CA SER A 4 23.91 38.34 11.92
C SER A 4 24.50 37.26 10.99
N ARG A 5 24.34 37.41 9.67
CA ARG A 5 24.80 36.47 8.63
C ARG A 5 25.61 37.15 7.52
N GLN A 6 26.12 38.36 7.75
CA GLN A 6 26.94 39.10 6.79
C GLN A 6 28.27 39.53 7.41
N ALA A 7 29.38 39.24 6.73
CA ALA A 7 30.71 39.74 7.05
C ALA A 7 31.00 41.04 6.28
N ALA A 8 31.79 41.93 6.86
CA ALA A 8 32.12 43.23 6.27
C ALA A 8 33.44 43.18 5.49
N CYS A 9 33.42 43.54 4.20
CA CYS A 9 34.61 43.85 3.40
C CYS A 9 34.90 45.36 3.47
N ALA A 10 36.08 45.82 3.04
CA ALA A 10 36.38 47.26 2.96
C ALA A 10 35.43 48.04 2.02
N ALA A 11 34.80 47.35 1.06
CA ALA A 11 33.86 47.94 0.10
C ALA A 11 32.56 47.12 -0.10
N GLY A 12 32.02 46.50 0.95
CA GLY A 12 30.76 45.75 0.83
C GLY A 12 30.44 44.83 1.99
N CYS A 13 29.38 44.03 1.83
CA CYS A 13 29.00 42.98 2.77
C CYS A 13 28.82 41.67 2.00
N ILE A 14 29.51 40.61 2.42
CA ILE A 14 29.36 39.27 1.85
C ILE A 14 28.63 38.34 2.84
N PRO A 15 27.93 37.31 2.37
CA PRO A 15 27.35 36.30 3.25
C PRO A 15 28.44 35.54 4.04
N VAL A 16 28.18 35.23 5.32
CA VAL A 16 29.14 34.50 6.18
C VAL A 16 29.66 33.16 5.60
N PRO A 17 28.89 32.38 4.80
CA PRO A 17 29.43 31.16 4.18
C PRO A 17 30.53 31.39 3.14
N TRP A 18 30.73 32.64 2.70
CA TRP A 18 31.68 33.06 1.66
C TRP A 18 32.95 33.63 2.31
N LEU A 19 33.20 33.27 3.56
CA LEU A 19 34.39 33.67 4.30
C LEU A 19 35.29 32.44 4.40
N CYS A 20 36.50 32.52 3.84
CA CYS A 20 37.45 31.40 3.79
C CYS A 20 36.91 30.19 3.02
N ASP A 21 36.18 30.44 1.93
CA ASP A 21 35.67 29.40 1.02
C ASP A 21 36.63 29.12 -0.16
N GLY A 22 37.78 29.81 -0.17
CA GLY A 22 38.85 29.62 -1.14
C GLY A 22 38.65 30.39 -2.45
N GLU A 23 37.59 31.18 -2.53
CA GLU A 23 37.22 31.98 -3.69
C GLU A 23 37.23 33.48 -3.29
N GLN A 24 37.74 34.35 -4.15
CA GLN A 24 37.90 35.78 -3.80
C GLN A 24 36.64 36.57 -4.15
N GLN A 25 35.82 36.91 -3.17
CA GLN A 25 34.59 37.71 -3.35
C GLN A 25 34.63 39.09 -2.71
N CYS A 26 35.47 39.32 -1.69
CA CYS A 26 35.87 40.67 -1.32
C CYS A 26 36.87 41.21 -2.36
N PRO A 27 36.68 42.41 -2.92
CA PRO A 27 37.59 43.00 -3.94
C PRO A 27 39.05 43.17 -3.47
N ASP A 28 39.25 43.22 -2.15
CA ASP A 28 40.54 43.33 -1.46
C ASP A 28 41.09 41.97 -0.99
N GLY A 29 40.37 40.86 -1.18
CA GLY A 29 40.80 39.51 -0.79
C GLY A 29 40.86 39.28 0.71
N THR A 30 40.20 40.13 1.50
CA THR A 30 40.19 40.03 2.97
C THR A 30 39.35 38.89 3.51
N ASP A 31 38.42 38.39 2.71
CA ASP A 31 37.72 37.12 2.92
C ASP A 31 38.67 35.92 2.97
N GLU A 32 39.81 36.01 2.29
CA GLU A 32 40.81 34.95 2.17
C GLU A 32 42.17 35.28 2.81
N GLN A 33 42.32 36.43 3.49
CA GLN A 33 43.61 36.87 4.07
C GLN A 33 43.60 37.04 5.59
N CYS A 34 44.58 36.41 6.24
CA CYS A 34 44.81 36.47 7.69
C CYS A 34 45.50 37.79 8.10
N GLY A 35 44.86 38.60 8.93
CA GLY A 35 45.47 39.80 9.53
C GLY A 35 46.40 39.49 10.71
N GLN A 36 47.38 40.38 10.99
CA GLN A 36 48.47 40.24 11.97
C GLN A 36 48.08 40.13 13.47
N ALA A 37 46.85 39.75 13.79
CA ALA A 37 46.36 39.63 15.16
C ALA A 37 45.65 38.28 15.45
N GLY A 38 46.08 37.20 14.80
CA GLY A 38 46.08 35.86 15.41
C GLY A 38 44.75 35.21 15.79
N GLU A 39 43.60 35.72 15.37
CA GLU A 39 42.29 35.05 15.53
C GLU A 39 41.48 35.15 14.24
N CYS A 40 41.71 34.21 13.31
CA CYS A 40 40.71 33.55 12.45
C CYS A 40 41.41 32.70 11.35
N CYS A 41 41.50 31.41 11.67
CA CYS A 41 41.43 30.17 10.86
C CYS A 41 41.90 29.04 11.79
N ALA A 42 41.35 29.00 13.00
CA ALA A 42 41.62 27.93 13.96
C ALA A 42 40.57 26.83 13.77
N VAL A 43 40.94 25.89 12.90
CA VAL A 43 40.62 24.45 12.94
C VAL A 43 39.36 24.09 13.74
N SER A 44 38.25 23.88 13.03
CA SER A 44 37.40 22.73 13.27
C SER A 44 37.13 22.05 11.93
N SER A 45 37.72 20.86 11.79
CA SER A 45 37.24 19.74 10.98
C SER A 45 35.70 19.62 11.00
N VAL A 46 35.01 19.00 10.04
CA VAL A 46 35.31 17.80 9.24
C VAL A 46 34.39 17.85 8.00
N CYS A 47 34.79 17.25 6.87
CA CYS A 47 33.83 16.76 5.87
C CYS A 47 32.62 16.11 6.58
N GLY A 48 31.38 16.33 6.11
CA GLY A 48 30.18 15.82 6.78
C GLY A 48 30.23 14.31 7.06
N THR A 49 29.38 13.80 7.97
CA THR A 49 29.46 12.46 8.60
C THR A 49 29.52 11.23 7.66
N LYS A 50 29.45 11.42 6.34
CA LYS A 50 29.53 10.39 5.30
C LYS A 50 30.71 10.56 4.32
N LYS A 51 31.60 11.53 4.55
CA LYS A 51 32.75 11.86 3.70
C LYS A 51 34.04 11.87 4.52
N VAL A 52 35.12 11.36 3.92
CA VAL A 52 36.48 11.30 4.47
C VAL A 52 37.33 12.34 3.74
N GLN A 53 38.16 13.06 4.48
CA GLN A 53 39.06 14.07 3.91
C GLN A 53 40.38 13.42 3.52
N CYS A 54 40.84 13.62 2.28
CA CYS A 54 42.18 13.21 1.87
C CYS A 54 43.22 13.97 2.73
N PRO A 55 44.25 13.30 3.28
CA PRO A 55 45.23 13.93 4.14
C PRO A 55 46.01 15.03 3.42
N GLY A 56 46.16 16.18 4.06
CA GLY A 56 46.94 17.30 3.53
C GLY A 56 46.24 18.13 2.45
N THR A 57 45.02 17.75 2.03
CA THR A 57 44.22 18.51 1.05
C THR A 57 42.84 18.87 1.61
N HIS A 58 42.12 19.78 0.94
CA HIS A 58 40.72 20.10 1.24
C HIS A 58 39.72 19.21 0.46
N HIS A 59 40.19 18.13 -0.16
CA HIS A 59 39.35 17.23 -0.95
C HIS A 59 38.62 16.22 -0.05
N CYS A 60 37.29 16.12 -0.22
CA CYS A 60 36.42 15.22 0.54
C CYS A 60 35.85 14.13 -0.37
N ILE A 61 36.30 12.89 -0.20
CA ILE A 61 35.74 11.72 -0.87
C ILE A 61 34.62 11.09 -0.03
N PRO A 62 33.57 10.49 -0.61
CA PRO A 62 32.62 9.65 0.12
C PRO A 62 33.30 8.43 0.77
N HIS A 63 32.74 7.93 1.86
CA HIS A 63 33.29 6.76 2.56
C HIS A 63 33.34 5.47 1.71
N TRP A 64 32.61 5.40 0.59
CA TRP A 64 32.62 4.24 -0.31
C TRP A 64 33.74 4.30 -1.37
N GLU A 65 34.38 5.45 -1.57
CA GLU A 65 35.58 5.66 -2.41
C GLU A 65 36.87 5.47 -1.58
N LEU A 66 36.75 4.92 -0.36
CA LEU A 66 37.90 4.57 0.47
C LEU A 66 38.14 3.07 0.33
N CYS A 67 39.31 2.67 -0.18
CA CYS A 67 39.69 1.27 -0.42
C CYS A 67 38.80 0.56 -1.48
N ASP A 68 38.41 1.26 -2.54
CA ASP A 68 37.59 0.74 -3.64
C ASP A 68 38.41 0.36 -4.89
N ARG A 69 39.74 0.45 -4.81
CA ARG A 69 40.74 0.19 -5.87
C ARG A 69 40.77 1.24 -6.97
N HIS A 70 40.12 2.38 -6.76
CA HIS A 70 40.28 3.57 -7.59
C HIS A 70 41.13 4.61 -6.85
N GLN A 71 41.86 5.42 -7.61
CA GLN A 71 42.68 6.49 -7.04
C GLN A 71 41.84 7.76 -7.10
N ASP A 72 41.12 8.05 -6.02
CA ASP A 72 40.24 9.20 -5.89
C ASP A 72 40.90 10.33 -5.09
N CYS A 73 41.85 10.03 -4.19
CA CYS A 73 42.79 11.04 -3.68
C CYS A 73 43.99 11.22 -4.64
N GLU A 74 44.45 12.47 -4.83
CA GLU A 74 45.59 12.80 -5.71
C GLU A 74 46.86 11.98 -5.39
N ASP A 75 47.09 11.70 -4.11
CA ASP A 75 48.26 10.93 -3.63
C ASP A 75 47.97 9.42 -3.49
N GLY A 76 46.75 8.95 -3.81
CA GLY A 76 46.34 7.54 -3.68
C GLY A 76 46.25 7.04 -2.24
N TRP A 77 46.16 7.96 -1.28
CA TRP A 77 46.08 7.66 0.15
C TRP A 77 44.84 6.84 0.53
N ASP A 78 43.74 7.09 -0.17
CA ASP A 78 42.49 6.34 -0.09
C ASP A 78 42.66 4.83 -0.32
N GLU A 79 43.73 4.43 -1.01
CA GLU A 79 44.10 3.04 -1.27
C GLU A 79 45.30 2.55 -0.44
N GLU A 80 45.88 3.41 0.40
CA GLU A 80 47.12 3.12 1.12
C GLU A 80 46.85 2.77 2.60
N GLY A 81 47.25 1.56 3.03
CA GLY A 81 47.11 1.15 4.43
C GLY A 81 45.72 0.68 4.85
N CYS A 82 44.88 0.27 3.90
CA CYS A 82 43.58 -0.36 4.17
C CYS A 82 43.72 -1.56 5.13
N PRO A 83 43.02 -1.57 6.28
CA PRO A 83 43.06 -2.70 7.20
C PRO A 83 42.54 -3.95 6.50
N GLN A 84 43.11 -5.12 6.84
CA GLN A 84 42.61 -6.43 6.40
C GLN A 84 41.18 -6.64 6.95
N GLN A 85 40.18 -6.08 6.28
CA GLN A 85 38.79 -6.17 6.72
C GLN A 85 38.15 -7.46 6.20
N PRO A 86 37.45 -8.22 7.06
CA PRO A 86 36.55 -9.26 6.62
C PRO A 86 35.36 -8.65 5.86
N CYS A 87 34.79 -9.40 4.94
CA CYS A 87 33.69 -8.96 4.07
C CYS A 87 32.49 -8.41 4.86
N LEU A 88 31.73 -7.50 4.24
CA LEU A 88 30.55 -6.84 4.83
C LEU A 88 29.45 -7.85 5.22
N PRO A 89 28.55 -7.52 6.17
CA PRO A 89 27.41 -8.38 6.49
C PRO A 89 26.55 -8.66 5.24
N GLY A 90 26.43 -9.93 4.85
CA GLY A 90 25.76 -10.35 3.62
C GLY A 90 26.71 -10.73 2.47
N GLN A 91 28.03 -10.58 2.65
CA GLN A 91 29.05 -11.02 1.71
C GLN A 91 29.82 -12.24 2.24
N TRP A 92 30.29 -13.08 1.32
CA TRP A 92 31.11 -14.25 1.59
C TRP A 92 32.53 -14.07 1.02
N GLN A 93 33.52 -14.51 1.79
CA GLN A 93 34.93 -14.32 1.43
C GLN A 93 35.50 -15.54 0.70
N CYS A 94 35.89 -15.34 -0.56
CA CYS A 94 36.63 -16.30 -1.39
C CYS A 94 38.02 -16.62 -0.82
N ARG A 95 38.66 -17.70 -1.31
CA ARG A 95 40.00 -18.11 -0.87
C ARG A 95 41.08 -17.09 -1.28
N ASN A 96 40.97 -16.50 -2.47
CA ASN A 96 41.76 -15.35 -2.92
C ASN A 96 41.38 -14.02 -2.23
N ARG A 97 40.48 -14.06 -1.24
CA ARG A 97 40.01 -12.92 -0.42
C ARG A 97 39.15 -11.91 -1.18
N VAL A 98 38.65 -12.25 -2.36
CA VAL A 98 37.56 -11.51 -3.02
C VAL A 98 36.28 -11.68 -2.21
N CYS A 99 35.49 -10.62 -2.06
CA CYS A 99 34.19 -10.67 -1.39
C CYS A 99 33.10 -10.74 -2.45
N ILE A 100 32.37 -11.84 -2.48
CA ILE A 100 31.17 -12.02 -3.31
C ILE A 100 29.93 -11.90 -2.43
N MET A 101 28.74 -11.75 -3.01
CA MET A 101 27.51 -11.81 -2.21
C MET A 101 27.33 -13.23 -1.64
N ALA A 102 26.79 -13.36 -0.44
CA ALA A 102 26.64 -14.67 0.21
C ALA A 102 25.74 -15.65 -0.58
N GLU A 103 24.86 -15.11 -1.42
CA GLU A 103 24.01 -15.83 -2.38
C GLU A 103 24.75 -16.34 -3.63
N TRP A 104 25.99 -15.90 -3.87
CA TRP A 104 26.82 -16.33 -5.00
C TRP A 104 27.77 -17.47 -4.64
N LYS A 105 27.76 -17.90 -3.37
CA LYS A 105 28.47 -19.11 -2.98
C LYS A 105 27.65 -20.33 -3.42
N CYS A 106 28.25 -21.25 -4.17
CA CYS A 106 27.60 -22.48 -4.66
C CYS A 106 26.46 -22.20 -5.65
N ASN A 107 26.63 -21.23 -6.53
CA ASN A 107 25.66 -20.89 -7.58
C ASN A 107 26.03 -21.48 -8.96
N GLY A 108 27.12 -22.25 -9.04
CA GLY A 108 27.63 -22.87 -10.27
C GLY A 108 28.44 -21.92 -11.16
N ILE A 109 28.75 -20.71 -10.69
CA ILE A 109 29.50 -19.69 -11.42
C ILE A 109 30.76 -19.34 -10.61
N ASP A 110 31.91 -19.26 -11.26
CA ASP A 110 33.16 -18.82 -10.62
C ASP A 110 33.16 -17.29 -10.47
N ASP A 111 32.43 -16.80 -9.47
CA ASP A 111 32.34 -15.39 -9.12
C ASP A 111 33.58 -14.93 -8.32
N CYS A 112 34.26 -15.87 -7.66
CA CYS A 112 35.55 -15.63 -7.00
C CYS A 112 36.71 -15.42 -7.99
N GLY A 113 36.62 -15.94 -9.21
CA GLY A 113 37.70 -16.02 -10.20
C GLY A 113 38.81 -17.03 -9.88
N ASP A 114 38.70 -17.75 -8.76
CA ASP A 114 39.59 -18.83 -8.33
C ASP A 114 38.83 -20.13 -7.98
N SER A 115 37.55 -20.19 -8.35
CA SER A 115 36.57 -21.26 -8.13
C SER A 115 36.36 -21.66 -6.67
N SER A 116 36.74 -20.80 -5.72
CA SER A 116 36.69 -21.14 -4.29
C SER A 116 35.30 -21.07 -3.67
N ASP A 117 34.39 -20.34 -4.31
CA ASP A 117 32.95 -20.34 -4.07
C ASP A 117 32.30 -21.69 -4.38
N GLU A 118 32.88 -22.47 -5.30
CA GLU A 118 32.32 -23.73 -5.80
C GLU A 118 33.05 -25.00 -5.27
N ASP A 119 34.23 -24.84 -4.68
CA ASP A 119 35.10 -25.96 -4.26
C ASP A 119 34.55 -26.80 -3.08
N VAL A 120 33.72 -26.23 -2.18
CA VAL A 120 33.23 -26.93 -0.96
C VAL A 120 31.82 -26.48 -0.58
N CYS A 121 30.82 -27.06 -1.25
CA CYS A 121 29.40 -26.92 -0.93
C CYS A 121 28.94 -28.06 0.01
N ALA A 122 28.41 -27.70 1.19
CA ALA A 122 27.83 -28.65 2.14
C ALA A 122 26.60 -29.37 1.53
N PRO A 123 26.21 -30.58 2.00
CA PRO A 123 24.97 -31.21 1.55
C PRO A 123 23.76 -30.33 1.87
N CYS A 124 22.81 -30.24 0.94
CA CYS A 124 21.63 -29.38 1.01
C CYS A 124 20.83 -29.59 2.31
N THR A 125 20.26 -28.51 2.85
CA THR A 125 19.36 -28.53 4.01
C THR A 125 18.16 -29.48 3.80
N PRO A 126 17.60 -30.09 4.86
CA PRO A 126 16.45 -31.00 4.72
C PRO A 126 15.26 -30.31 4.03
N GLY A 127 14.69 -30.93 2.99
CA GLY A 127 13.62 -30.37 2.16
C GLY A 127 14.09 -29.70 0.85
N MET A 128 15.39 -29.80 0.54
CA MET A 128 15.97 -29.35 -0.73
C MET A 128 16.59 -30.53 -1.50
N VAL A 129 16.41 -30.53 -2.81
CA VAL A 129 16.95 -31.50 -3.77
C VAL A 129 18.16 -30.87 -4.46
N ARG A 130 19.21 -31.67 -4.68
CA ARG A 130 20.44 -31.22 -5.35
C ARG A 130 20.38 -31.57 -6.84
N CYS A 131 20.50 -30.57 -7.69
CA CYS A 131 20.71 -30.71 -9.14
C CYS A 131 22.08 -31.38 -9.42
N ASP A 132 22.26 -31.98 -10.59
CA ASP A 132 23.54 -32.66 -10.90
C ASP A 132 24.71 -31.66 -11.02
N GLU A 133 24.45 -30.43 -11.48
CA GLU A 133 25.44 -29.32 -11.42
C GLU A 133 25.68 -28.76 -10.01
N GLY A 134 25.02 -29.27 -8.98
CA GLY A 134 25.31 -28.96 -7.57
C GLY A 134 24.47 -27.85 -6.93
N LYS A 135 23.59 -27.20 -7.70
CA LYS A 135 22.57 -26.26 -7.21
C LYS A 135 21.55 -26.99 -6.30
N CYS A 136 21.17 -26.37 -5.17
CA CYS A 136 20.11 -26.90 -4.31
C CYS A 136 18.79 -26.16 -4.61
N ILE A 137 17.76 -26.88 -5.03
CA ILE A 137 16.40 -26.36 -5.23
C ILE A 137 15.47 -26.92 -4.14
N LEU A 138 14.31 -26.30 -3.92
CA LEU A 138 13.29 -26.87 -3.03
C LEU A 138 12.69 -28.15 -3.65
N GLU A 139 12.35 -29.14 -2.84
CA GLU A 139 11.69 -30.37 -3.33
C GLU A 139 10.39 -30.09 -4.10
N SER A 140 9.72 -28.97 -3.80
CA SER A 140 8.52 -28.51 -4.53
C SER A 140 8.78 -27.96 -5.93
N LEU A 141 10.05 -27.75 -6.29
CA LEU A 141 10.49 -27.26 -7.61
C LEU A 141 11.02 -28.42 -8.47
N MET A 142 10.93 -29.66 -8.00
CA MET A 142 11.20 -30.83 -8.82
C MET A 142 9.93 -31.20 -9.60
N CYS A 143 10.05 -31.36 -10.92
CA CYS A 143 8.93 -31.68 -11.82
C CYS A 143 7.79 -30.63 -11.84
N ASP A 144 8.10 -29.31 -11.89
CA ASP A 144 7.10 -28.23 -11.88
C ASP A 144 6.84 -27.55 -13.26
N ASP A 145 7.27 -28.19 -14.36
CA ASP A 145 7.23 -27.70 -15.75
C ASP A 145 8.08 -26.42 -15.98
N LYS A 146 9.11 -26.19 -15.15
CA LYS A 146 10.15 -25.18 -15.33
C LYS A 146 11.53 -25.74 -15.03
N ASP A 147 12.51 -25.29 -15.81
CA ASP A 147 13.93 -25.57 -15.59
C ASP A 147 14.47 -24.63 -14.50
N ASP A 148 14.35 -25.06 -13.25
CA ASP A 148 14.95 -24.44 -12.07
C ASP A 148 16.37 -24.95 -11.81
N CYS A 149 16.79 -26.09 -12.36
CA CYS A 149 18.18 -26.58 -12.23
C CYS A 149 19.16 -26.05 -13.29
N LEU A 150 18.73 -25.28 -14.29
CA LEU A 150 19.51 -24.74 -15.43
C LEU A 150 20.11 -25.80 -16.37
N ASP A 151 20.36 -27.01 -15.85
CA ASP A 151 20.71 -28.22 -16.58
C ASP A 151 19.48 -29.11 -16.88
N GLY A 152 18.28 -28.69 -16.44
CA GLY A 152 17.01 -29.42 -16.57
C GLY A 152 16.92 -30.71 -15.76
N THR A 153 17.82 -30.93 -14.78
CA THR A 153 17.84 -32.17 -13.98
C THR A 153 16.75 -32.25 -12.93
N ASP A 154 16.05 -31.15 -12.67
CA ASP A 154 14.79 -31.10 -11.94
C ASP A 154 13.59 -31.57 -12.76
N GLU A 155 13.72 -31.67 -14.09
CA GLU A 155 12.68 -32.13 -15.01
C GLU A 155 13.05 -33.40 -15.79
N PRO A 156 13.53 -34.47 -15.12
CA PRO A 156 13.92 -35.68 -15.84
C PRO A 156 12.68 -36.33 -16.47
N SER A 157 12.87 -36.95 -17.63
CA SER A 157 11.82 -37.72 -18.32
C SER A 157 11.14 -38.82 -17.47
N THR A 158 11.67 -39.12 -16.29
CA THR A 158 11.13 -40.05 -15.28
C THR A 158 10.15 -39.43 -14.27
N CYS A 159 9.90 -38.11 -14.31
CA CYS A 159 8.86 -37.43 -13.50
C CYS A 159 7.44 -38.02 -13.71
N GLY A 160 7.26 -38.90 -14.71
CA GLY A 160 6.03 -39.62 -15.00
C GLY A 160 5.83 -40.99 -14.33
N GLU A 161 6.72 -41.50 -13.47
CA GLU A 161 6.56 -42.83 -12.86
C GLU A 161 6.78 -42.88 -11.34
N LEU A 162 5.74 -42.50 -10.57
CA LEU A 162 5.20 -43.09 -9.30
C LEU A 162 4.72 -42.04 -8.27
N PRO A 163 3.63 -42.27 -7.48
CA PRO A 163 2.37 -42.95 -7.77
C PRO A 163 1.16 -42.00 -7.59
N ALA A 164 0.26 -42.00 -8.58
CA ALA A 164 -1.08 -41.43 -8.43
C ALA A 164 -1.95 -42.35 -7.55
N ALA A 165 -2.40 -41.86 -6.40
CA ALA A 165 -3.45 -42.50 -5.62
C ALA A 165 -4.84 -42.04 -6.12
N ALA A 166 -5.42 -42.90 -6.95
CA ALA A 166 -6.86 -43.21 -7.12
C ALA A 166 -7.82 -42.18 -7.76
N GLY A 167 -8.19 -42.46 -9.01
CA GLY A 167 -9.33 -41.83 -9.71
C GLY A 167 -9.64 -42.42 -11.09
N CYS A 168 -9.81 -43.75 -11.16
CA CYS A 168 -10.37 -44.60 -12.24
C CYS A 168 -10.54 -44.06 -13.68
N CYS A 169 -9.81 -44.66 -14.63
CA CYS A 169 -10.37 -45.10 -15.92
C CYS A 169 -9.74 -46.44 -16.34
N PRO A 170 -10.53 -47.48 -16.67
CA PRO A 170 -9.99 -48.70 -17.24
C PRO A 170 -9.72 -48.56 -18.75
N SER A 171 -8.59 -49.14 -19.13
CA SER A 171 -7.92 -49.25 -20.42
C SER A 171 -8.77 -49.52 -21.67
N GLY A 172 -8.37 -48.94 -22.81
CA GLY A 172 -8.59 -49.54 -24.13
C GLY A 172 -8.56 -48.63 -25.36
N VAL A 173 -7.45 -48.71 -26.12
CA VAL A 173 -7.29 -48.51 -27.58
C VAL A 173 -6.83 -47.12 -28.11
N VAL A 174 -5.78 -47.22 -28.92
CA VAL A 174 -4.97 -46.23 -29.64
C VAL A 174 -5.73 -45.50 -30.76
N GLY A 175 -5.52 -44.18 -30.88
CA GLY A 175 -5.78 -43.41 -32.10
C GLY A 175 -6.26 -41.97 -31.87
N GLN A 176 -5.42 -40.98 -32.17
CA GLN A 176 -5.80 -39.56 -32.30
C GLN A 176 -6.51 -39.30 -33.66
N PRO A 177 -7.14 -38.12 -33.89
CA PRO A 177 -7.94 -37.32 -32.96
C PRO A 177 -9.24 -36.82 -33.63
N ARG A 178 -10.15 -36.26 -32.81
CA ARG A 178 -11.35 -35.42 -33.13
C ARG A 178 -12.69 -36.07 -32.79
N ASN A 179 -13.34 -35.44 -31.81
CA ASN A 179 -14.77 -35.42 -31.48
C ASN A 179 -15.50 -36.75 -31.35
N CYS A 180 -15.90 -37.08 -30.12
CA CYS A 180 -17.25 -37.57 -29.80
C CYS A 180 -17.56 -37.35 -28.31
N VAL A 181 -18.74 -36.78 -28.05
CA VAL A 181 -19.41 -36.66 -26.75
C VAL A 181 -20.28 -37.91 -26.55
N PRO A 182 -20.32 -38.53 -25.35
CA PRO A 182 -21.47 -39.34 -24.96
C PRO A 182 -22.35 -38.56 -23.98
N ALA A 183 -23.58 -38.30 -24.43
CA ALA A 183 -24.67 -37.76 -23.66
C ALA A 183 -25.19 -38.76 -22.62
N CYS A 184 -25.59 -38.24 -21.45
CA CYS A 184 -26.79 -38.55 -20.65
C CYS A 184 -26.51 -38.10 -19.20
N SER A 185 -27.33 -37.31 -18.50
CA SER A 185 -28.64 -36.75 -18.81
C SER A 185 -28.99 -35.70 -17.73
N CYS A 186 -29.34 -34.50 -18.18
CA CYS A 186 -30.25 -33.50 -17.57
C CYS A 186 -29.91 -32.83 -16.23
N GLN A 187 -30.09 -31.52 -15.97
CA GLN A 187 -30.44 -30.25 -16.69
C GLN A 187 -30.73 -29.26 -15.51
N VAL A 188 -30.47 -27.94 -15.48
CA VAL A 188 -30.63 -26.87 -16.48
C VAL A 188 -29.70 -25.67 -16.15
N CYS A 189 -28.90 -25.22 -17.12
CA CYS A 189 -28.61 -23.79 -17.33
C CYS A 189 -28.88 -23.49 -18.81
N SER A 190 -29.68 -22.47 -19.08
CA SER A 190 -30.00 -22.04 -20.45
C SER A 190 -29.06 -20.90 -20.84
N ALA A 191 -28.16 -21.13 -21.78
CA ALA A 191 -27.37 -20.09 -22.43
C ALA A 191 -27.90 -19.91 -23.86
N ARG A 192 -28.28 -18.67 -24.23
CA ARG A 192 -28.39 -18.29 -25.64
C ARG A 192 -27.00 -17.88 -26.12
N VAL A 193 -26.54 -18.51 -27.20
CA VAL A 193 -25.32 -18.18 -27.93
C VAL A 193 -25.69 -17.25 -29.09
N ASP A 194 -25.01 -16.11 -29.22
CA ASP A 194 -24.92 -15.35 -30.48
C ASP A 194 -23.55 -15.61 -31.10
N ILE A 195 -23.52 -16.15 -32.32
CA ILE A 195 -22.35 -16.72 -32.98
C ILE A 195 -21.86 -15.73 -34.04
N ARG A 196 -20.89 -14.84 -33.75
CA ARG A 196 -20.06 -14.14 -34.78
C ARG A 196 -18.65 -13.66 -34.35
N SER A 197 -17.96 -14.38 -33.46
CA SER A 197 -16.49 -14.25 -33.35
C SER A 197 -15.92 -15.48 -32.65
N GLY A 198 -15.35 -16.40 -33.45
CA GLY A 198 -14.80 -17.67 -32.97
C GLY A 198 -13.56 -17.52 -32.10
N ASN A 199 -13.75 -17.23 -30.81
CA ASN A 199 -12.73 -17.36 -29.77
C ASN A 199 -13.19 -18.35 -28.69
N LEU A 200 -12.37 -19.37 -28.43
CA LEU A 200 -12.44 -20.23 -27.25
C LEU A 200 -11.82 -19.47 -26.08
N TYR A 201 -12.62 -19.07 -25.11
CA TYR A 201 -12.12 -18.64 -23.81
C TYR A 201 -11.97 -19.88 -22.92
N TRP A 202 -10.77 -20.08 -22.39
CA TRP A 202 -10.57 -20.91 -21.20
C TRP A 202 -11.30 -20.19 -20.05
N LEU A 203 -12.36 -20.81 -19.52
CA LEU A 203 -12.97 -20.33 -18.28
C LEU A 203 -11.98 -20.60 -17.16
N ALA A 204 -11.65 -19.51 -16.46
CA ALA A 204 -10.92 -19.49 -15.22
C ALA A 204 -11.48 -20.54 -14.24
N PHE A 205 -10.58 -21.09 -13.41
CA PHE A 205 -10.96 -21.65 -12.11
C PHE A 205 -11.82 -20.61 -11.39
N VAL A 206 -13.13 -20.83 -11.36
CA VAL A 206 -14.03 -20.08 -10.49
C VAL A 206 -13.71 -20.60 -9.10
N HIS A 207 -12.99 -19.81 -8.30
CA HIS A 207 -13.05 -20.00 -6.85
C HIS A 207 -14.51 -19.83 -6.46
N LEU A 208 -15.14 -20.94 -6.08
CA LEU A 208 -16.51 -20.95 -5.60
C LEU A 208 -16.55 -20.02 -4.39
N SER A 209 -17.19 -18.87 -4.54
CA SER A 209 -17.36 -17.91 -3.45
C SER A 209 -18.75 -18.13 -2.90
N CYS A 210 -18.82 -18.70 -1.70
CA CYS A 210 -20.07 -19.03 -1.05
C CYS A 210 -20.84 -17.78 -0.61
N SER A 211 -22.17 -17.87 -0.52
CA SER A 211 -23.06 -16.83 0.01
C SER A 211 -22.66 -16.43 1.45
N ARG A 212 -23.11 -15.27 1.95
CA ARG A 212 -22.79 -14.79 3.33
C ARG A 212 -23.21 -15.77 4.44
N THR A 213 -24.07 -16.73 4.14
CA THR A 213 -24.56 -17.76 5.07
C THR A 213 -23.95 -19.14 4.81
N HIS A 214 -22.95 -19.25 3.93
CA HIS A 214 -22.31 -20.52 3.55
C HIS A 214 -20.79 -20.37 3.61
N VAL A 215 -20.10 -21.40 4.10
CA VAL A 215 -18.64 -21.47 4.24
C VAL A 215 -18.09 -22.41 3.16
N LEU A 216 -16.96 -22.03 2.58
CA LEU A 216 -16.27 -22.82 1.59
C LEU A 216 -15.51 -23.95 2.29
N CYS A 217 -15.71 -25.19 1.83
CA CYS A 217 -14.92 -26.34 2.27
C CYS A 217 -13.43 -26.10 1.98
N ARG A 218 -12.54 -26.65 2.80
CA ARG A 218 -11.09 -26.42 2.70
C ARG A 218 -10.52 -26.90 1.36
N ASP A 219 -11.10 -27.95 0.78
CA ASP A 219 -10.80 -28.47 -0.56
C ASP A 219 -11.30 -27.59 -1.73
N GLY A 220 -12.11 -26.58 -1.45
CA GLY A 220 -12.68 -25.68 -2.46
C GLY A 220 -13.74 -26.32 -3.38
N ALA A 221 -14.18 -27.55 -3.09
CA ALA A 221 -15.07 -28.33 -3.97
C ALA A 221 -16.57 -28.09 -3.69
N GLY A 222 -16.93 -27.39 -2.61
CA GLY A 222 -18.32 -27.16 -2.22
C GLY A 222 -18.51 -26.04 -1.19
N CYS A 223 -19.76 -25.58 -1.07
CA CYS A 223 -20.20 -24.60 -0.09
C CYS A 223 -21.18 -25.26 0.87
N VAL A 224 -20.87 -25.23 2.15
CA VAL A 224 -21.73 -25.78 3.21
C VAL A 224 -22.39 -24.61 3.94
N ALA A 225 -23.69 -24.71 4.25
CA ALA A 225 -24.36 -23.64 4.97
C ALA A 225 -23.77 -23.51 6.37
N GLN A 226 -23.77 -22.31 6.93
CA GLN A 226 -23.13 -22.01 8.22
C GLN A 226 -23.73 -22.81 9.39
N GLU A 227 -24.94 -23.32 9.23
CA GLU A 227 -25.63 -24.23 10.15
C GLU A 227 -25.10 -25.68 10.13
N TYR A 228 -24.50 -26.10 9.02
CA TYR A 228 -23.89 -27.42 8.78
C TYR A 228 -22.37 -27.42 9.01
N LEU A 229 -21.90 -26.54 9.90
CA LEU A 229 -20.51 -26.56 10.35
C LEU A 229 -20.50 -26.89 11.82
N CYS A 230 -19.74 -27.91 12.18
CA CYS A 230 -19.62 -28.40 13.55
C CYS A 230 -20.95 -28.94 14.08
N ASP A 231 -21.77 -29.49 13.18
CA ASP A 231 -23.07 -30.10 13.51
C ASP A 231 -22.97 -31.62 13.67
N GLY A 232 -21.77 -32.17 13.47
CA GLY A 232 -21.46 -33.58 13.64
C GLY A 232 -21.75 -34.44 12.42
N GLU A 233 -22.23 -33.84 11.32
CA GLU A 233 -22.35 -34.50 10.01
C GLU A 233 -21.21 -34.06 9.08
N LYS A 234 -20.88 -34.91 8.10
CA LYS A 234 -19.83 -34.62 7.11
C LYS A 234 -20.52 -34.08 5.86
N ASP A 235 -20.75 -32.79 5.83
CA ASP A 235 -21.36 -32.04 4.73
C ASP A 235 -20.32 -31.56 3.72
N CYS A 236 -19.09 -31.28 4.16
CA CYS A 236 -17.96 -31.13 3.24
C CYS A 236 -17.38 -32.49 2.82
N ALA A 237 -17.06 -32.65 1.54
CA ALA A 237 -16.48 -33.88 1.01
C ALA A 237 -15.12 -34.23 1.67
N ASP A 238 -14.37 -33.22 2.09
CA ASP A 238 -13.12 -33.35 2.84
C ASP A 238 -13.29 -33.42 4.38
N GLY A 239 -14.49 -33.16 4.91
CA GLY A 239 -14.79 -33.13 6.35
C GLY A 239 -14.23 -31.89 7.07
N SER A 240 -13.91 -30.83 6.32
CA SER A 240 -13.35 -29.60 6.87
C SER A 240 -14.36 -28.72 7.62
N ASP A 241 -15.64 -28.95 7.41
CA ASP A 241 -16.77 -28.41 8.15
C ASP A 241 -16.76 -28.80 9.64
N GLU A 242 -16.18 -29.96 9.97
CA GLU A 242 -16.08 -30.48 11.34
C GLU A 242 -14.69 -30.26 11.98
N ASP A 243 -13.78 -29.54 11.31
CA ASP A 243 -12.41 -29.34 11.76
C ASP A 243 -12.21 -27.96 12.43
N GLY A 244 -11.65 -27.92 13.65
CA GLY A 244 -11.36 -26.68 14.38
C GLY A 244 -12.53 -26.04 15.15
N CYS A 245 -13.60 -26.79 15.40
CA CYS A 245 -14.86 -26.28 15.94
C CYS A 245 -14.81 -25.68 17.37
N ALA A 246 -13.86 -26.10 18.21
CA ALA A 246 -13.69 -25.58 19.57
C ALA A 246 -13.36 -24.06 19.62
N GLN A 247 -12.78 -23.49 18.56
CA GLN A 247 -12.44 -22.06 18.47
C GLN A 247 -13.57 -21.21 17.84
N LEU A 248 -14.56 -21.84 17.21
CA LEU A 248 -15.62 -21.18 16.44
C LEU A 248 -16.89 -20.88 17.26
N CYS A 249 -17.13 -21.58 18.38
CA CYS A 249 -18.31 -21.37 19.24
C CYS A 249 -18.36 -19.99 19.95
N ASN A 250 -17.28 -19.18 19.86
CA ASN A 250 -17.18 -17.82 20.40
C ASN A 250 -17.16 -16.73 19.29
N THR A 251 -17.48 -17.07 18.04
CA THR A 251 -17.43 -16.09 16.95
C THR A 251 -18.65 -15.15 16.93
N PRO A 252 -18.45 -13.83 16.82
CA PRO A 252 -19.56 -12.88 16.74
C PRO A 252 -20.30 -13.07 15.40
N GLY A 253 -21.54 -13.56 15.44
CA GLY A 253 -22.41 -13.71 14.28
C GLY A 253 -23.05 -15.09 14.07
N ARG A 254 -22.64 -16.14 14.79
CA ARG A 254 -23.51 -17.32 15.01
C ARG A 254 -24.49 -17.01 16.13
N SER A 255 -25.68 -17.62 16.06
CA SER A 255 -26.76 -17.49 17.05
C SER A 255 -26.18 -17.35 18.45
N HIS A 256 -26.62 -16.31 19.17
CA HIS A 256 -26.14 -15.74 20.44
C HIS A 256 -26.22 -16.71 21.64
N SER A 257 -25.98 -18.00 21.39
CA SER A 257 -26.27 -19.07 22.31
C SER A 257 -25.43 -20.35 22.19
N SER A 258 -24.18 -20.34 21.71
CA SER A 258 -23.39 -21.59 21.58
C SER A 258 -22.48 -21.94 22.79
N TYR A 259 -22.69 -23.11 23.41
CA TYR A 259 -21.77 -23.75 24.37
C TYR A 259 -20.89 -24.78 23.65
N PRO A 260 -19.56 -24.75 23.84
CA PRO A 260 -18.66 -25.73 23.23
C PRO A 260 -18.70 -27.07 23.98
N CYS A 261 -19.05 -28.14 23.28
CA CYS A 261 -18.86 -29.51 23.74
C CYS A 261 -17.37 -29.87 23.74
N GLY A 262 -16.93 -30.76 24.63
CA GLY A 262 -15.54 -31.19 24.75
C GLY A 262 -14.97 -31.90 23.51
N LEU A 263 -15.84 -32.37 22.61
CA LEU A 263 -15.49 -32.98 21.31
C LEU A 263 -15.71 -32.06 20.10
N GLY A 264 -15.95 -30.76 20.31
CA GLY A 264 -15.94 -29.76 19.26
C GLY A 264 -17.30 -29.32 18.73
N SER A 265 -18.42 -30.01 19.01
CA SER A 265 -19.75 -29.54 18.60
C SER A 265 -20.23 -28.32 19.42
N CYS A 266 -21.04 -27.44 18.83
CA CYS A 266 -21.59 -26.27 19.54
C CYS A 266 -23.10 -26.44 19.82
N LEU A 267 -23.52 -26.39 21.09
CA LEU A 267 -24.94 -26.51 21.46
C LEU A 267 -25.58 -25.16 21.76
N ASN A 268 -26.88 -25.02 21.50
CA ASN A 268 -27.64 -23.86 21.97
C ASN A 268 -27.67 -23.83 23.52
N ALA A 269 -27.64 -22.66 24.17
CA ALA A 269 -27.69 -22.53 25.63
C ALA A 269 -29.00 -23.03 26.24
N SER A 270 -30.06 -23.13 25.44
CA SER A 270 -31.29 -23.82 25.86
C SER A 270 -31.15 -25.34 25.97
N LEU A 271 -30.10 -25.90 25.37
CA LEU A 271 -29.75 -27.33 25.40
C LEU A 271 -28.67 -27.66 26.44
N VAL A 272 -28.10 -26.65 27.11
CA VAL A 272 -27.09 -26.84 28.15
C VAL A 272 -27.78 -26.97 29.50
N CYS A 273 -27.42 -27.97 30.29
CA CYS A 273 -28.05 -28.24 31.59
C CYS A 273 -29.57 -28.40 31.51
N ASN A 274 -30.08 -28.97 30.42
CA ASN A 274 -31.52 -29.21 30.21
C ASN A 274 -31.96 -30.61 30.71
N GLY A 275 -31.03 -31.38 31.28
CA GLY A 275 -31.23 -32.74 31.78
C GLY A 275 -31.18 -33.82 30.69
N ARG A 276 -30.67 -33.48 29.50
CA ARG A 276 -30.44 -34.40 28.38
C ARG A 276 -28.99 -34.31 27.97
N GLN A 277 -28.42 -35.45 27.58
CA GLN A 277 -27.08 -35.50 27.04
C GLN A 277 -27.16 -35.15 25.55
N ASP A 278 -27.04 -33.87 25.25
CA ASP A 278 -27.04 -33.32 23.89
C ASP A 278 -25.60 -33.21 23.34
N CYS A 279 -24.56 -33.14 24.19
CA CYS A 279 -23.19 -33.36 23.76
C CYS A 279 -22.87 -34.86 23.69
N ALA A 280 -22.11 -35.27 22.66
CA ALA A 280 -21.67 -36.67 22.50
C ALA A 280 -20.85 -37.21 23.68
N ASP A 281 -20.09 -36.34 24.36
CA ASP A 281 -19.34 -36.65 25.58
C ASP A 281 -20.10 -36.36 26.88
N GLY A 282 -21.32 -35.78 26.79
CA GLY A 282 -22.10 -35.31 27.93
C GLY A 282 -21.51 -34.12 28.67
N SER A 283 -20.63 -33.36 28.02
CA SER A 283 -20.01 -32.16 28.60
C SER A 283 -20.95 -30.97 28.76
N ASP A 284 -22.17 -31.05 28.24
CA ASP A 284 -23.29 -30.11 28.45
C ASP A 284 -24.05 -30.33 29.75
N GLU A 285 -23.85 -31.47 30.40
CA GLU A 285 -24.47 -31.84 31.67
C GLU A 285 -23.38 -32.05 32.73
N GLY A 286 -23.56 -31.49 33.92
CA GLY A 286 -22.55 -31.55 34.96
C GLY A 286 -23.08 -31.23 36.36
N GLY A 287 -22.28 -31.53 37.38
CA GLY A 287 -22.71 -31.41 38.79
C GLY A 287 -23.08 -29.99 39.23
N ASN A 288 -22.61 -28.96 38.52
CA ASN A 288 -22.91 -27.56 38.81
C ASN A 288 -24.11 -26.99 38.03
N CYS A 289 -24.77 -27.80 37.19
CA CYS A 289 -25.97 -27.41 36.44
C CYS A 289 -27.16 -27.08 37.36
N SER A 290 -27.20 -27.65 38.57
CA SER A 290 -28.28 -27.41 39.54
C SER A 290 -28.12 -26.10 40.33
N VAL A 291 -27.04 -25.34 40.12
CA VAL A 291 -26.83 -24.05 40.77
C VAL A 291 -27.72 -22.99 40.10
N PRO A 292 -28.72 -22.43 40.80
CA PRO A 292 -29.60 -21.43 40.21
C PRO A 292 -28.85 -20.15 39.88
N CYS A 293 -29.29 -19.46 38.82
CA CYS A 293 -28.84 -18.13 38.45
C CYS A 293 -29.24 -17.09 39.52
N GLN A 294 -28.47 -17.03 40.61
CA GLN A 294 -28.57 -16.00 41.64
C GLN A 294 -27.57 -14.86 41.43
N ARG A 295 -26.72 -14.94 40.39
CA ARG A 295 -25.77 -13.89 40.04
C ARG A 295 -26.49 -12.72 39.37
N SER A 296 -26.18 -11.49 39.78
CA SER A 296 -26.73 -10.25 39.20
C SER A 296 -26.11 -9.93 37.82
N CYS A 297 -26.36 -10.78 36.82
CA CYS A 297 -25.96 -10.51 35.43
C CYS A 297 -26.74 -9.30 34.87
N THR A 298 -26.10 -8.46 34.05
CA THR A 298 -26.78 -7.29 33.45
C THR A 298 -27.85 -7.67 32.42
N HIS A 299 -27.59 -8.68 31.59
CA HIS A 299 -28.51 -9.13 30.55
C HIS A 299 -29.09 -10.50 30.87
N LEU A 300 -28.40 -11.58 30.47
CA LEU A 300 -28.92 -12.94 30.62
C LEU A 300 -27.97 -13.78 31.48
N CYS A 301 -28.56 -14.71 32.25
CA CYS A 301 -27.84 -15.71 33.02
C CYS A 301 -28.32 -17.09 32.60
N TYR A 302 -27.38 -17.99 32.31
CA TYR A 302 -27.67 -19.38 32.00
C TYR A 302 -26.90 -20.33 32.94
N PRO A 303 -27.53 -21.44 33.38
CA PRO A 303 -26.81 -22.50 34.07
C PRO A 303 -25.79 -23.13 33.11
N SER A 304 -24.62 -23.49 33.62
CA SER A 304 -23.63 -24.25 32.86
C SER A 304 -22.99 -25.33 33.72
N PRO A 305 -22.38 -26.37 33.12
CA PRO A 305 -21.72 -27.46 33.84
C PRO A 305 -20.61 -27.00 34.78
N GLN A 306 -20.04 -25.81 34.52
CA GLN A 306 -18.98 -25.18 35.31
C GLN A 306 -19.54 -24.15 36.33
N GLY A 307 -20.85 -23.87 36.32
CA GLY A 307 -21.54 -22.91 37.17
C GLY A 307 -22.29 -21.83 36.37
N PRO A 308 -23.16 -21.01 36.99
CA PRO A 308 -23.96 -20.01 36.29
C PRO A 308 -23.08 -18.94 35.63
N ARG A 309 -23.29 -18.71 34.33
CA ARG A 309 -22.52 -17.79 33.50
C ARG A 309 -23.42 -16.68 32.93
N CYS A 310 -22.90 -15.46 32.91
CA CYS A 310 -23.58 -14.32 32.33
C CYS A 310 -23.27 -14.18 30.84
N TRP A 311 -24.26 -13.72 30.08
CA TRP A 311 -24.16 -13.47 28.66
C TRP A 311 -24.79 -12.15 28.25
N CYS A 312 -24.25 -11.60 27.18
CA CYS A 312 -24.60 -10.31 26.66
C CYS A 312 -25.36 -10.46 25.32
N GLY A 313 -26.40 -9.65 25.14
CA GLY A 313 -27.14 -9.59 23.88
C GLY A 313 -26.30 -9.05 22.71
N PRO A 314 -26.85 -9.07 21.48
CA PRO A 314 -26.22 -8.47 20.31
C PRO A 314 -25.74 -7.04 20.56
N GLY A 315 -24.52 -6.73 20.10
CA GLY A 315 -23.89 -5.41 20.30
C GLY A 315 -23.20 -5.23 21.66
N TYR A 316 -23.14 -6.25 22.51
CA TYR A 316 -22.50 -6.16 23.83
C TYR A 316 -21.48 -7.28 24.07
N ARG A 317 -20.41 -6.97 24.81
CA ARG A 317 -19.39 -7.91 25.27
C ARG A 317 -19.38 -8.03 26.79
N LEU A 318 -19.02 -9.21 27.30
CA LEU A 318 -18.91 -9.45 28.74
C LEU A 318 -17.67 -8.74 29.29
N ALA A 319 -17.85 -7.98 30.37
CA ALA A 319 -16.77 -7.30 31.09
C ALA A 319 -15.88 -8.31 31.87
N GLU A 320 -14.73 -7.84 32.35
CA GLU A 320 -13.76 -8.66 33.10
C GLU A 320 -14.32 -9.24 34.40
N ASP A 321 -15.34 -8.60 34.98
CA ASP A 321 -16.05 -9.09 36.16
C ASP A 321 -16.87 -10.37 35.88
N GLY A 322 -17.05 -10.73 34.61
CA GLY A 322 -17.86 -11.88 34.18
C GLY A 322 -19.36 -11.71 34.44
N LEU A 323 -19.81 -10.48 34.72
CA LEU A 323 -21.19 -10.15 35.13
C LEU A 323 -21.81 -9.04 34.27
N SER A 324 -21.02 -8.00 34.00
CA SER A 324 -21.50 -6.79 33.35
C SER A 324 -21.40 -6.88 31.84
N CYS A 325 -22.38 -6.32 31.13
CA CYS A 325 -22.36 -6.25 29.67
C CYS A 325 -22.01 -4.84 29.22
N MET A 326 -20.87 -4.72 28.54
CA MET A 326 -20.39 -3.46 27.98
C MET A 326 -20.76 -3.38 26.51
N ASP A 327 -21.23 -2.20 26.10
CA ASP A 327 -21.50 -1.90 24.71
C ASP A 327 -20.24 -2.07 23.84
N ILE A 328 -20.41 -2.63 22.66
CA ILE A 328 -19.34 -2.75 21.67
C ILE A 328 -19.41 -1.50 20.81
N ASP A 329 -18.44 -0.61 20.95
CA ASP A 329 -18.37 0.57 20.08
C ASP A 329 -17.89 0.16 18.67
N GLU A 330 -18.83 -0.09 17.75
CA GLU A 330 -18.49 -0.51 16.38
C GLU A 330 -17.81 0.60 15.57
N CYS A 331 -17.89 1.86 16.01
CA CYS A 331 -17.24 2.99 15.36
C CYS A 331 -15.74 3.08 15.66
N THR A 332 -15.26 2.37 16.70
CA THR A 332 -13.83 2.34 17.05
C THR A 332 -13.02 1.37 16.19
N GLU A 333 -13.64 0.29 15.72
CA GLU A 333 -12.99 -0.74 14.92
C GLU A 333 -13.39 -0.67 13.44
N TRP A 334 -12.42 -0.46 12.56
CA TRP A 334 -12.70 -0.29 11.14
C TRP A 334 -13.19 -1.57 10.45
N GLY A 335 -14.36 -1.44 9.83
CA GLY A 335 -15.04 -2.52 9.12
C GLY A 335 -16.06 -3.30 9.95
N LYS A 336 -16.18 -3.02 11.26
CA LYS A 336 -17.32 -3.51 12.09
C LYS A 336 -18.52 -2.59 11.95
N GLY A 337 -18.33 -1.29 12.22
CA GLY A 337 -19.33 -0.24 12.01
C GLY A 337 -19.19 0.41 10.63
N ALA A 338 -19.26 -0.37 9.55
CA ALA A 338 -18.82 0.01 8.20
C ALA A 338 -19.65 1.15 7.55
N CYS A 339 -19.58 2.36 8.09
CA CYS A 339 -20.16 3.57 7.54
C CYS A 339 -19.21 4.20 6.53
N SER A 340 -19.74 4.59 5.37
CA SER A 340 -18.97 5.29 4.33
C SER A 340 -18.50 6.69 4.74
N GLN A 341 -19.16 7.32 5.72
CA GLN A 341 -18.85 8.66 6.22
C GLN A 341 -18.88 8.70 7.75
N THR A 342 -19.96 9.18 8.38
CA THR A 342 -20.03 9.33 9.85
C THR A 342 -20.59 8.07 10.50
N CYS A 343 -19.99 7.62 11.59
CA CYS A 343 -20.49 6.52 12.43
C CYS A 343 -20.90 7.06 13.80
N LEU A 344 -22.10 6.71 14.27
CA LEU A 344 -22.64 7.08 15.58
C LEU A 344 -22.93 5.80 16.37
N ASN A 345 -22.16 5.59 17.44
CA ASN A 345 -22.35 4.46 18.35
C ASN A 345 -23.60 4.68 19.24
N ALA A 346 -24.38 3.64 19.46
CA ALA A 346 -25.54 3.62 20.34
C ALA A 346 -25.53 2.34 21.19
N PRO A 347 -26.15 2.32 22.38
CA PRO A 347 -26.16 1.10 23.19
C PRO A 347 -26.77 -0.10 22.43
N GLY A 348 -25.94 -1.10 22.10
CA GLY A 348 -26.27 -2.34 21.41
C GLY A 348 -26.33 -2.25 19.88
N SER A 349 -25.95 -1.12 19.28
CA SER A 349 -26.04 -0.91 17.83
C SER A 349 -25.30 0.35 17.38
N TYR A 350 -25.23 0.60 16.07
CA TYR A 350 -24.73 1.86 15.55
C TYR A 350 -25.61 2.37 14.40
N SER A 351 -25.43 3.65 14.07
CA SER A 351 -26.10 4.28 12.93
C SER A 351 -25.12 5.10 12.10
N CYS A 352 -25.30 5.09 10.79
CA CYS A 352 -24.47 5.87 9.88
C CYS A 352 -25.13 7.20 9.55
N GLY A 353 -24.32 8.26 9.48
CA GLY A 353 -24.72 9.61 9.08
C GLY A 353 -23.96 10.10 7.86
N CYS A 354 -24.60 10.98 7.08
CA CYS A 354 -24.02 11.56 5.87
C CYS A 354 -23.74 13.06 6.02
N LEU A 355 -22.69 13.53 5.35
CA LEU A 355 -22.32 14.93 5.23
C LEU A 355 -23.36 15.70 4.38
N PRO A 356 -23.46 17.04 4.54
CA PRO A 356 -24.37 17.85 3.74
C PRO A 356 -24.17 17.64 2.23
N GLY A 357 -25.27 17.44 1.49
CA GLY A 357 -25.25 17.12 0.07
C GLY A 357 -25.21 15.62 -0.26
N TYR A 358 -25.06 14.76 0.75
CA TYR A 358 -25.12 13.30 0.59
C TYR A 358 -26.42 12.73 1.18
N LEU A 359 -26.90 11.63 0.59
CA LEU A 359 -28.05 10.87 1.06
C LEU A 359 -27.63 9.45 1.43
N LEU A 360 -28.14 8.94 2.55
CA LEU A 360 -27.91 7.57 2.98
C LEU A 360 -28.71 6.60 2.10
N GLU A 361 -28.02 5.60 1.54
CA GLU A 361 -28.63 4.55 0.74
C GLU A 361 -29.52 3.64 1.61
N PRO A 362 -30.44 2.87 1.01
CA PRO A 362 -31.31 1.93 1.72
C PRO A 362 -30.56 0.84 2.50
N ASP A 363 -29.27 0.65 2.22
CA ASP A 363 -28.40 -0.25 2.97
C ASP A 363 -28.06 0.26 4.38
N GLY A 364 -28.32 1.55 4.66
CA GLY A 364 -28.03 2.17 5.95
C GLY A 364 -26.54 2.45 6.21
N HIS A 365 -25.66 2.27 5.21
CA HIS A 365 -24.21 2.35 5.36
C HIS A 365 -23.50 3.29 4.38
N VAL A 366 -24.00 3.37 3.14
CA VAL A 366 -23.34 4.12 2.06
C VAL A 366 -24.02 5.46 1.81
N CYS A 367 -23.23 6.54 1.82
CA CYS A 367 -23.67 7.90 1.56
C CYS A 367 -23.31 8.27 0.13
N LYS A 368 -24.32 8.57 -0.70
CA LYS A 368 -24.13 8.97 -2.10
C LYS A 368 -24.39 10.45 -2.33
N LEU A 369 -23.63 11.05 -3.23
CA LEU A 369 -23.75 12.48 -3.53
C LEU A 369 -25.08 12.77 -4.26
N THR A 370 -25.83 13.76 -3.76
CA THR A 370 -27.11 14.22 -4.30
C THR A 370 -26.89 15.35 -5.31
N GLY A 371 -27.55 15.28 -6.48
CA GLY A 371 -27.59 16.38 -7.46
C GLY A 371 -26.66 16.20 -8.67
N SER A 372 -25.37 15.95 -8.46
CA SER A 372 -24.40 15.74 -9.55
C SER A 372 -23.76 14.36 -9.51
N GLU A 373 -23.48 13.80 -10.68
CA GLU A 373 -22.72 12.55 -10.80
C GLU A 373 -21.24 12.75 -10.51
N PRO A 374 -20.63 11.94 -9.61
CA PRO A 374 -19.20 11.97 -9.39
C PRO A 374 -18.48 11.38 -10.61
N LYS A 375 -17.46 12.10 -11.07
CA LYS A 375 -16.64 11.74 -12.21
C LYS A 375 -15.27 11.28 -11.72
N LEU A 376 -14.70 10.29 -12.39
CA LEU A 376 -13.34 9.83 -12.19
C LEU A 376 -12.50 10.27 -13.39
N LEU A 377 -11.45 11.04 -13.14
CA LEU A 377 -10.48 11.42 -14.16
C LEU A 377 -9.36 10.39 -14.19
N VAL A 378 -9.05 9.86 -15.38
CA VAL A 378 -8.04 8.82 -15.58
C VAL A 378 -7.13 9.24 -16.74
N ALA A 379 -5.83 9.34 -16.50
CA ALA A 379 -4.84 9.49 -17.57
C ALA A 379 -4.54 8.14 -18.20
N VAL A 380 -4.74 8.04 -19.51
CA VAL A 380 -4.44 6.85 -20.33
C VAL A 380 -3.64 7.32 -21.54
N GLN A 381 -2.36 6.92 -21.61
CA GLN A 381 -1.44 7.37 -22.66
C GLN A 381 -1.42 8.90 -22.79
N SER A 382 -1.86 9.45 -23.94
CA SER A 382 -1.91 10.87 -24.24
C SER A 382 -3.29 11.50 -23.97
N GLU A 383 -4.19 10.82 -23.28
CA GLU A 383 -5.56 11.27 -23.06
C GLU A 383 -5.92 11.29 -21.58
N VAL A 384 -6.83 12.19 -21.20
CA VAL A 384 -7.52 12.15 -19.91
C VAL A 384 -8.98 11.84 -20.18
N LEU A 385 -9.44 10.74 -19.60
CA LEU A 385 -10.81 10.26 -19.65
C LEU A 385 -11.55 10.73 -18.39
N SER A 386 -12.76 11.23 -18.57
CA SER A 386 -13.76 11.42 -17.53
C SER A 386 -14.74 10.25 -17.58
N TYR A 387 -14.75 9.44 -16.52
CA TYR A 387 -15.65 8.32 -16.34
C TYR A 387 -16.74 8.67 -15.32
N GLY A 388 -18.01 8.60 -15.71
CA GLY A 388 -19.14 8.76 -14.79
C GLY A 388 -19.32 7.52 -13.91
N LEU A 389 -19.12 7.64 -12.60
CA LEU A 389 -19.13 6.48 -11.69
C LEU A 389 -20.50 5.80 -11.54
N ARG A 390 -21.60 6.45 -11.97
CA ARG A 390 -22.96 5.88 -11.90
C ARG A 390 -23.51 5.53 -13.28
N SER A 391 -23.30 6.38 -14.26
CA SER A 391 -23.77 6.21 -15.63
C SER A 391 -22.88 5.28 -16.45
N GLY A 392 -21.62 5.10 -16.04
CA GLY A 392 -20.59 4.44 -16.85
C GLY A 392 -20.24 5.23 -18.12
N HIS A 393 -20.66 6.50 -18.22
CA HIS A 393 -20.41 7.32 -19.39
C HIS A 393 -18.94 7.73 -19.47
N GLU A 394 -18.33 7.52 -20.63
CA GLU A 394 -16.92 7.84 -20.89
C GLU A 394 -16.81 9.04 -21.83
N GLU A 395 -16.05 10.04 -21.41
CA GLU A 395 -15.83 11.28 -22.14
C GLU A 395 -14.33 11.61 -22.15
N VAL A 396 -13.74 11.84 -23.32
CA VAL A 396 -12.36 12.34 -23.43
C VAL A 396 -12.36 13.84 -23.15
N VAL A 397 -11.80 14.26 -22.02
CA VAL A 397 -11.77 15.69 -21.61
C VAL A 397 -10.47 16.38 -21.99
N LEU A 398 -9.42 15.60 -22.25
CA LEU A 398 -8.14 16.11 -22.72
C LEU A 398 -7.53 15.12 -23.70
N ALA A 399 -7.14 15.62 -24.86
CA ALA A 399 -6.20 14.96 -25.74
C ALA A 399 -4.91 15.79 -25.72
N ALA A 400 -3.86 15.27 -25.10
CA ALA A 400 -2.52 15.80 -25.21
C ALA A 400 -2.02 15.67 -26.66
N ASP A 401 -0.91 16.33 -26.98
CA ASP A 401 -0.35 16.17 -28.32
C ASP A 401 0.11 14.72 -28.53
N LYS A 402 0.06 14.26 -29.77
CA LYS A 402 0.44 12.90 -30.14
C LYS A 402 1.83 12.56 -29.59
N ASP A 403 1.98 11.36 -29.04
CA ASP A 403 3.20 10.83 -28.40
C ASP A 403 3.59 11.47 -27.05
N ARG A 404 2.75 12.36 -26.49
CA ARG A 404 2.95 12.91 -25.13
C ARG A 404 2.13 12.14 -24.10
N VAL A 405 2.81 11.44 -23.20
CA VAL A 405 2.15 10.72 -22.10
C VAL A 405 1.74 11.69 -20.99
N VAL A 406 0.48 11.58 -20.57
CA VAL A 406 -0.04 12.20 -19.36
C VAL A 406 0.27 11.25 -18.20
N PHE A 407 1.20 11.65 -17.33
CA PHE A 407 1.69 10.77 -16.27
C PHE A 407 0.91 10.96 -14.96
N SER A 408 1.33 11.87 -14.10
CA SER A 408 0.56 12.28 -12.92
C SER A 408 -0.43 13.38 -13.28
N LEU A 409 -1.60 13.40 -12.67
CA LEU A 409 -2.64 14.41 -12.89
C LEU A 409 -3.31 14.84 -11.59
N ASP A 410 -3.73 16.10 -11.52
CA ASP A 410 -4.64 16.59 -10.50
C ASP A 410 -5.52 17.73 -11.04
N TYR A 411 -6.57 18.08 -10.30
CA TYR A 411 -7.64 18.94 -10.76
C TYR A 411 -7.91 20.12 -9.83
N ASP A 412 -7.95 21.31 -10.41
CA ASP A 412 -8.39 22.53 -9.73
C ASP A 412 -9.90 22.73 -9.83
N LEU A 413 -10.60 22.58 -8.71
CA LEU A 413 -12.03 22.76 -8.56
C LEU A 413 -12.51 24.19 -8.83
N VAL A 414 -11.66 25.21 -8.62
CA VAL A 414 -12.05 26.62 -8.69
C VAL A 414 -12.04 27.13 -10.13
N GLU A 415 -10.92 26.96 -10.84
CA GLU A 415 -10.80 27.40 -12.24
C GLU A 415 -11.15 26.31 -13.26
N ARG A 416 -11.48 25.09 -12.79
CA ARG A 416 -11.80 23.93 -13.65
C ARG A 416 -10.66 23.60 -14.62
N LYS A 417 -9.44 23.55 -14.07
CA LYS A 417 -8.22 23.23 -14.81
C LYS A 417 -7.69 21.86 -14.40
N VAL A 418 -7.27 21.08 -15.39
CA VAL A 418 -6.51 19.84 -15.16
C VAL A 418 -5.03 20.19 -15.30
N PHE A 419 -4.24 19.77 -14.32
CA PHE A 419 -2.79 19.83 -14.34
C PHE A 419 -2.24 18.43 -14.57
N TRP A 420 -1.14 18.32 -15.30
CA TRP A 420 -0.45 17.04 -15.47
C TRP A 420 1.05 17.20 -15.66
N MET A 421 1.76 16.11 -15.39
CA MET A 421 3.18 15.97 -15.66
C MET A 421 3.39 15.44 -17.09
N ASP A 422 4.07 16.21 -17.93
CA ASP A 422 4.47 15.85 -19.29
C ASP A 422 5.93 15.37 -19.29
N LEU A 423 6.13 14.05 -19.28
CA LEU A 423 7.47 13.44 -19.20
C LEU A 423 8.34 13.70 -20.43
N ALA A 424 7.75 13.99 -21.59
CA ALA A 424 8.51 14.22 -22.81
C ALA A 424 9.16 15.61 -22.83
N THR A 425 8.57 16.58 -22.12
CA THR A 425 9.09 17.96 -22.04
C THR A 425 9.62 18.32 -20.67
N GLU A 426 9.52 17.42 -19.70
CA GLU A 426 9.85 17.67 -18.30
C GLU A 426 9.19 18.97 -17.83
N SER A 427 7.87 19.05 -18.00
CA SER A 427 7.09 20.22 -17.60
C SER A 427 5.75 19.87 -16.97
N ILE A 428 5.32 20.70 -16.03
CA ILE A 428 3.96 20.65 -15.48
C ILE A 428 3.09 21.51 -16.38
N ARG A 429 2.06 20.92 -16.96
CA ARG A 429 1.18 21.56 -17.95
C ARG A 429 -0.24 21.63 -17.44
N TRP A 430 -1.03 22.50 -18.05
CA TRP A 430 -2.42 22.72 -17.66
C TRP A 430 -3.33 22.91 -18.86
N GLN A 431 -4.61 22.57 -18.67
CA GLN A 431 -5.69 22.83 -19.61
C GLN A 431 -6.92 23.28 -18.85
N ASP A 432 -7.53 24.37 -19.33
CA ASP A 432 -8.84 24.82 -18.89
C ASP A 432 -9.93 23.99 -19.58
N LEU A 433 -10.76 23.31 -18.80
CA LEU A 433 -11.78 22.40 -19.34
C LEU A 433 -12.98 23.12 -19.98
N ASN A 434 -13.16 24.43 -19.71
CA ASN A 434 -14.27 25.19 -20.31
C ASN A 434 -13.87 25.79 -21.65
N SER A 435 -12.65 26.34 -21.74
CA SER A 435 -12.15 27.06 -22.92
C SER A 435 -11.25 26.22 -23.82
N GLY A 436 -10.77 25.07 -23.34
CA GLY A 436 -9.79 24.23 -24.04
C GLY A 436 -8.38 24.85 -24.14
N LYS A 437 -8.14 26.01 -23.50
CA LYS A 437 -6.83 26.66 -23.51
C LYS A 437 -5.83 25.80 -22.75
N LYS A 438 -4.65 25.62 -23.35
CA LYS A 438 -3.53 24.87 -22.79
C LYS A 438 -2.36 25.80 -22.48
N GLY A 439 -1.55 25.43 -21.51
CA GLY A 439 -0.31 26.13 -21.17
C GLY A 439 0.68 25.25 -20.43
N THR A 440 1.86 25.81 -20.16
CA THR A 440 2.87 25.22 -19.29
C THR A 440 2.96 26.08 -18.04
N LEU A 441 2.94 25.45 -16.87
CA LEU A 441 3.07 26.10 -15.57
C LEU A 441 4.54 26.22 -15.17
N VAL A 442 5.27 25.09 -15.19
CA VAL A 442 6.69 25.02 -14.83
C VAL A 442 7.45 24.19 -15.85
N LYS A 443 8.66 24.61 -16.23
CA LYS A 443 9.55 23.86 -17.15
C LYS A 443 10.79 23.29 -16.44
N GLY A 444 11.37 22.23 -17.00
CA GLY A 444 12.60 21.62 -16.51
C GLY A 444 12.42 20.91 -15.17
N VAL A 445 11.24 20.32 -14.96
CA VAL A 445 10.89 19.60 -13.74
C VAL A 445 10.44 18.20 -14.09
N ARG A 446 10.85 17.23 -13.28
CA ARG A 446 10.35 15.86 -13.33
C ARG A 446 9.68 15.55 -12.01
N SER A 447 8.54 14.87 -12.06
CA SER A 447 7.81 14.51 -10.85
C SER A 447 7.07 13.20 -11.00
N ASP A 448 7.03 12.45 -9.91
CA ASP A 448 6.24 11.22 -9.81
C ASP A 448 4.78 11.52 -9.42
N CYS A 449 4.54 12.59 -8.66
CA CYS A 449 3.21 12.98 -8.21
C CYS A 449 3.03 14.50 -8.10
N ILE A 450 1.89 14.99 -8.56
CA ILE A 450 1.45 16.38 -8.37
C ILE A 450 0.20 16.42 -7.49
N ALA A 451 0.04 17.48 -6.70
CA ALA A 451 -1.14 17.70 -5.88
C ALA A 451 -1.52 19.19 -5.81
N VAL A 452 -2.79 19.50 -5.96
CA VAL A 452 -3.33 20.86 -6.07
C VAL A 452 -4.01 21.25 -4.77
N ASP A 453 -3.55 22.36 -4.19
CA ASP A 453 -4.25 23.08 -3.13
C ASP A 453 -5.23 24.07 -3.77
N TRP A 454 -6.48 23.62 -3.95
CA TRP A 454 -7.53 24.44 -4.55
C TRP A 454 -7.94 25.64 -3.67
N LEU A 455 -7.68 25.60 -2.35
CA LEU A 455 -8.02 26.68 -1.41
C LEU A 455 -6.93 27.75 -1.34
N GLY A 456 -5.68 27.33 -1.08
CA GLY A 456 -4.52 28.23 -1.02
C GLY A 456 -4.02 28.69 -2.39
N ARG A 457 -4.52 28.08 -3.47
CA ARG A 457 -4.11 28.34 -4.86
C ARG A 457 -2.64 28.02 -5.09
N ASN A 458 -2.22 26.82 -4.67
CA ASN A 458 -0.85 26.34 -4.85
C ASN A 458 -0.85 24.95 -5.51
N LEU A 459 0.24 24.60 -6.17
CA LEU A 459 0.47 23.26 -6.72
C LEU A 459 1.78 22.75 -6.14
N TYR A 460 1.73 21.53 -5.60
CA TYR A 460 2.85 20.82 -5.00
C TYR A 460 3.24 19.64 -5.86
N TRP A 461 4.51 19.25 -5.82
CA TRP A 461 4.97 18.04 -6.47
C TRP A 461 6.19 17.45 -5.76
N THR A 462 6.38 16.16 -5.96
CA THR A 462 7.53 15.40 -5.44
C THR A 462 8.62 15.29 -6.49
N ASP A 463 9.86 15.47 -6.07
CA ASP A 463 11.04 15.06 -6.83
C ASP A 463 11.71 13.91 -6.08
N GLY A 464 11.40 12.69 -6.51
CA GLY A 464 11.92 11.47 -5.93
C GLY A 464 13.44 11.33 -6.05
N ALA A 465 14.03 11.86 -7.13
CA ALA A 465 15.47 11.77 -7.38
C ALA A 465 16.26 12.77 -6.54
N ALA A 466 15.73 13.99 -6.38
CA ALA A 466 16.34 15.02 -5.55
C ALA A 466 16.02 14.87 -4.06
N GLY A 467 15.01 14.08 -3.69
CA GLY A 467 14.55 13.97 -2.31
C GLY A 467 13.88 15.26 -1.83
N GLN A 468 13.01 15.85 -2.65
CA GLN A 468 12.41 17.16 -2.40
C GLN A 468 10.90 17.18 -2.62
N VAL A 469 10.23 18.11 -1.92
CA VAL A 469 8.86 18.54 -2.24
C VAL A 469 8.90 20.02 -2.55
N LEU A 470 8.36 20.36 -3.71
CA LEU A 470 8.36 21.72 -4.24
C LEU A 470 6.92 22.22 -4.37
N ALA A 471 6.77 23.54 -4.36
CA ALA A 471 5.49 24.19 -4.57
C ALA A 471 5.61 25.43 -5.45
N THR A 472 4.54 25.70 -6.20
CA THR A 472 4.37 26.94 -6.94
C THR A 472 2.96 27.48 -6.75
N ARG A 473 2.78 28.76 -7.04
CA ARG A 473 1.49 29.41 -6.96
C ARG A 473 0.68 29.20 -8.25
N LEU A 474 -0.60 28.92 -8.10
CA LEU A 474 -1.58 28.94 -9.18
C LEU A 474 -2.11 30.37 -9.41
N GLY A 475 -2.07 30.83 -10.66
CA GLY A 475 -2.56 32.15 -11.07
C GLY A 475 -1.48 32.99 -11.75
N ALA A 476 -1.73 34.30 -11.90
CA ALA A 476 -0.76 35.20 -12.55
C ALA A 476 0.52 35.30 -11.71
N ALA A 477 1.66 34.99 -12.32
CA ALA A 477 2.98 35.16 -11.72
C ALA A 477 3.19 36.64 -11.35
N TRP A 478 3.60 36.88 -10.10
CA TRP A 478 4.03 38.22 -9.68
C TRP A 478 5.43 38.48 -10.23
N GLN A 479 5.66 39.66 -10.81
CA GLN A 479 6.98 40.05 -11.32
C GLN A 479 8.03 39.93 -10.20
N GLY A 480 9.05 39.10 -10.44
CA GLY A 480 10.16 38.88 -9.50
C GLY A 480 9.99 37.74 -8.50
N THR A 481 8.95 36.90 -8.64
CA THR A 481 8.82 35.65 -7.85
C THR A 481 9.56 34.49 -8.53
N PRO A 482 10.24 33.62 -7.76
CA PRO A 482 10.82 32.40 -8.33
C PRO A 482 9.69 31.53 -8.91
N GLU A 483 9.97 30.83 -10.00
CA GLU A 483 8.99 29.98 -10.71
C GLU A 483 8.39 28.91 -9.77
N TYR A 484 9.15 28.52 -8.73
CA TYR A 484 8.75 27.61 -7.67
C TYR A 484 9.66 27.74 -6.45
N THR A 485 9.30 27.09 -5.35
CA THR A 485 10.05 27.08 -4.08
C THR A 485 10.14 25.66 -3.54
N VAL A 486 11.30 25.29 -3.02
CA VAL A 486 11.50 24.04 -2.28
C VAL A 486 10.86 24.19 -0.90
N VAL A 487 9.82 23.41 -0.64
CA VAL A 487 9.08 23.40 0.63
C VAL A 487 9.73 22.43 1.61
N MET A 488 10.23 21.31 1.10
CA MET A 488 10.95 20.33 1.89
C MET A 488 12.15 19.77 1.13
N ASP A 489 13.29 19.71 1.81
CA ASP A 489 14.52 19.06 1.37
C ASP A 489 15.22 18.38 2.57
N GLY A 490 16.40 17.80 2.28
CA GLY A 490 17.42 17.47 3.27
C GLY A 490 17.40 16.05 3.82
N ASP A 491 16.22 15.41 3.91
CA ASP A 491 16.06 14.12 4.62
C ASP A 491 14.95 13.21 4.03
N LEU A 492 14.52 13.42 2.78
CA LEU A 492 13.44 12.62 2.18
C LEU A 492 14.02 11.45 1.38
N ASP A 493 13.47 10.25 1.60
CA ASP A 493 13.96 9.01 1.01
C ASP A 493 13.11 8.57 -0.18
N GLN A 494 13.38 9.16 -1.35
CA GLN A 494 12.60 8.98 -2.58
C GLN A 494 11.10 9.19 -2.36
N PRO A 495 10.66 10.45 -2.14
CA PRO A 495 9.25 10.77 -2.01
C PRO A 495 8.52 10.47 -3.33
N HIS A 496 7.45 9.69 -3.28
CA HIS A 496 6.75 9.21 -4.47
C HIS A 496 5.35 9.83 -4.60
N SER A 497 4.35 9.33 -3.86
CA SER A 497 2.97 9.81 -3.92
C SER A 497 2.73 10.91 -2.90
N LEU A 498 1.99 11.95 -3.27
CA LEU A 498 1.68 13.13 -2.44
C LEU A 498 0.17 13.40 -2.47
N VAL A 499 -0.42 13.61 -1.29
CA VAL A 499 -1.84 13.96 -1.13
C VAL A 499 -1.99 15.08 -0.10
N LEU A 500 -2.93 15.99 -0.34
CA LEU A 500 -3.10 17.20 0.47
C LEU A 500 -4.42 17.21 1.23
N GLN A 501 -4.41 17.85 2.39
CA GLN A 501 -5.60 18.20 3.16
C GLN A 501 -5.67 19.72 3.36
N PRO A 502 -6.12 20.48 2.34
CA PRO A 502 -6.07 21.95 2.34
C PRO A 502 -6.76 22.66 3.51
N LEU A 503 -7.81 22.05 4.08
CA LEU A 503 -8.55 22.60 5.23
C LEU A 503 -7.76 22.51 6.54
N ALA A 504 -6.99 21.44 6.70
CA ALA A 504 -6.15 21.24 7.88
C ALA A 504 -4.77 21.88 7.71
N GLY A 505 -4.35 22.22 6.49
CA GLY A 505 -2.99 22.68 6.22
C GLY A 505 -1.96 21.57 6.33
N LEU A 506 -2.36 20.32 6.05
CA LEU A 506 -1.53 19.13 6.13
C LEU A 506 -1.26 18.53 4.75
N MET A 507 -0.11 17.90 4.60
CA MET A 507 0.26 17.08 3.45
C MET A 507 0.82 15.74 3.91
N TYR A 508 0.56 14.72 3.10
CA TYR A 508 1.00 13.35 3.36
C TYR A 508 1.71 12.82 2.13
N TRP A 509 2.83 12.15 2.32
CA TRP A 509 3.56 11.52 1.22
C TRP A 509 4.08 10.14 1.60
N SER A 510 4.39 9.36 0.56
CA SER A 510 5.05 8.07 0.70
C SER A 510 6.52 8.17 0.32
N GLU A 511 7.36 7.50 1.10
CA GLU A 511 8.78 7.27 0.82
C GLU A 511 8.95 5.82 0.38
N VAL A 512 9.59 5.61 -0.78
CA VAL A 512 9.78 4.27 -1.38
C VAL A 512 11.24 3.85 -1.49
N GLY A 513 12.17 4.67 -0.98
CA GLY A 513 13.60 4.40 -1.05
C GLY A 513 14.07 3.32 -0.06
N SER A 514 15.17 3.58 0.63
CA SER A 514 15.77 2.62 1.56
C SER A 514 14.87 2.29 2.77
N HIS A 515 14.06 3.25 3.21
CA HIS A 515 13.16 3.14 4.35
C HIS A 515 11.74 3.51 3.94
N ALA A 516 10.94 2.48 3.63
CA ALA A 516 9.54 2.66 3.26
C ALA A 516 8.71 3.23 4.41
N ARG A 517 8.18 4.44 4.22
CA ARG A 517 7.46 5.19 5.26
C ARG A 517 6.30 5.97 4.67
N LEU A 518 5.27 6.18 5.49
CA LEU A 518 4.28 7.22 5.25
C LEU A 518 4.57 8.37 6.19
N MET A 519 4.58 9.57 5.64
CA MET A 519 5.02 10.79 6.30
C MET A 519 3.88 11.80 6.31
N GLU A 520 3.87 12.64 7.35
CA GLU A 520 2.97 13.78 7.49
C GLU A 520 3.77 15.04 7.79
N ALA A 521 3.35 16.16 7.20
CA ALA A 521 3.85 17.49 7.54
C ALA A 521 2.77 18.55 7.35
N SER A 522 3.00 19.72 7.94
CA SER A 522 2.28 20.93 7.56
C SER A 522 2.61 21.27 6.10
N MET A 523 1.69 21.91 5.37
CA MET A 523 1.89 22.23 3.94
C MET A 523 3.01 23.25 3.69
N ASP A 524 3.52 23.91 4.74
CA ASP A 524 4.74 24.72 4.70
C ASP A 524 6.04 23.91 4.91
N GLY A 525 5.95 22.60 5.08
CA GLY A 525 7.07 21.70 5.31
C GLY A 525 7.51 21.59 6.77
N SER A 526 6.85 22.29 7.70
CA SER A 526 7.12 22.19 9.14
C SER A 526 6.38 21.01 9.79
N ARG A 527 6.69 20.75 11.08
CA ARG A 527 6.05 19.69 11.90
C ARG A 527 6.05 18.29 11.25
N ARG A 528 7.16 17.96 10.59
CA ARG A 528 7.34 16.65 9.94
C ARG A 528 7.35 15.54 10.98
N HIS A 529 6.59 14.48 10.74
CA HIS A 529 6.65 13.27 11.54
C HIS A 529 6.30 12.03 10.72
N VAL A 530 6.74 10.87 11.21
CA VAL A 530 6.46 9.59 10.58
C VAL A 530 5.06 9.15 11.00
N LEU A 531 4.16 9.00 10.04
CA LEU A 531 2.81 8.49 10.26
C LEU A 531 2.83 6.96 10.42
N LEU A 532 3.53 6.27 9.53
CA LEU A 532 3.71 4.82 9.57
C LEU A 532 5.12 4.42 9.12
N ALA A 533 5.76 3.53 9.88
CA ALA A 533 7.13 3.07 9.65
C ALA A 533 7.27 1.55 9.44
N GLN A 534 6.20 0.79 9.64
CA GLN A 534 6.22 -0.67 9.63
C GLN A 534 5.10 -1.22 8.75
N GLY A 535 5.29 -2.45 8.23
CA GLY A 535 4.31 -3.09 7.36
C GLY A 535 4.19 -2.43 5.98
N LEU A 536 5.25 -1.73 5.55
CA LEU A 536 5.34 -1.03 4.27
C LEU A 536 6.50 -1.65 3.46
N GLY A 537 6.25 -1.87 2.18
CA GLY A 537 7.22 -2.27 1.17
C GLY A 537 7.47 -1.10 0.23
N TRP A 538 6.65 -0.91 -0.80
CA TRP A 538 6.72 0.23 -1.71
C TRP A 538 5.33 0.88 -1.86
N PRO A 539 4.92 1.78 -0.94
CA PRO A 539 3.65 2.48 -1.04
C PRO A 539 3.66 3.48 -2.21
N THR A 540 3.32 3.03 -3.41
CA THR A 540 3.43 3.83 -4.65
C THR A 540 2.24 4.76 -4.90
N ALA A 541 1.08 4.50 -4.28
CA ALA A 541 -0.12 5.29 -4.48
C ALA A 541 -0.83 5.57 -3.15
N LEU A 542 -1.20 6.83 -2.91
CA LEU A 542 -1.94 7.27 -1.74
C LEU A 542 -3.30 7.85 -2.12
N ALA A 543 -4.28 7.70 -1.23
CA ALA A 543 -5.58 8.34 -1.33
C ALA A 543 -6.11 8.73 0.06
N LEU A 544 -6.68 9.92 0.19
CA LEU A 544 -7.30 10.39 1.43
C LEU A 544 -8.81 10.23 1.38
N ASP A 545 -9.37 9.74 2.49
CA ASP A 545 -10.81 9.70 2.75
C ASP A 545 -11.12 10.64 3.91
N LEU A 546 -11.31 11.92 3.60
CA LEU A 546 -11.53 12.97 4.60
C LEU A 546 -12.77 12.73 5.49
N PRO A 547 -13.92 12.24 4.99
CA PRO A 547 -15.07 11.95 5.85
C PRO A 547 -14.78 10.92 6.95
N THR A 548 -13.96 9.90 6.68
CA THR A 548 -13.62 8.86 7.66
C THR A 548 -12.28 9.10 8.34
N GLN A 549 -11.57 10.19 7.99
CA GLN A 549 -10.24 10.55 8.48
C GLN A 549 -9.25 9.38 8.33
N ARG A 550 -9.19 8.82 7.11
CA ARG A 550 -8.28 7.72 6.77
C ARG A 550 -7.42 7.99 5.56
N ILE A 551 -6.22 7.42 5.58
CA ILE A 551 -5.33 7.31 4.43
C ILE A 551 -5.35 5.87 3.93
N PHE A 552 -5.39 5.71 2.61
CA PHE A 552 -5.23 4.44 1.92
C PHE A 552 -3.91 4.48 1.15
N TRP A 553 -3.19 3.36 1.16
CA TRP A 553 -2.01 3.18 0.34
C TRP A 553 -2.06 1.87 -0.42
N LEU A 554 -1.47 1.86 -1.60
CA LEU A 554 -1.25 0.64 -2.36
C LEU A 554 0.25 0.37 -2.40
N ASP A 555 0.60 -0.85 -2.03
CA ASP A 555 1.97 -1.29 -1.91
C ASP A 555 2.34 -2.17 -3.12
N GLU A 556 3.26 -1.70 -3.95
CA GLU A 556 3.71 -2.44 -5.14
C GLU A 556 4.55 -3.66 -4.76
N LYS A 557 5.40 -3.56 -3.72
CA LYS A 557 6.30 -4.64 -3.29
C LYS A 557 5.55 -5.76 -2.59
N LEU A 558 4.61 -5.40 -1.70
CA LEU A 558 3.77 -6.35 -0.98
C LEU A 558 2.54 -6.76 -1.79
N GLY A 559 2.21 -6.02 -2.84
CA GLY A 559 1.06 -6.29 -3.69
C GLY A 559 -0.27 -6.21 -2.94
N SER A 560 -0.37 -5.30 -1.97
CA SER A 560 -1.49 -5.19 -1.04
C SER A 560 -2.01 -3.76 -0.95
N VAL A 561 -3.19 -3.60 -0.35
CA VAL A 561 -3.76 -2.27 -0.05
C VAL A 561 -3.87 -2.15 1.46
N GLY A 562 -3.33 -1.09 2.01
CA GLY A 562 -3.47 -0.77 3.42
C GLY A 562 -4.32 0.46 3.66
N SER A 563 -4.80 0.59 4.88
CA SER A 563 -5.55 1.74 5.37
C SER A 563 -5.22 1.99 6.83
N ALA A 564 -5.13 3.27 7.20
CA ALA A 564 -4.92 3.71 8.58
C ALA A 564 -5.67 5.01 8.83
N ARG A 565 -5.92 5.32 10.10
CA ARG A 565 -6.39 6.65 10.48
C ARG A 565 -5.28 7.67 10.25
N LEU A 566 -5.66 8.94 10.06
CA LEU A 566 -4.70 10.03 9.87
C LEU A 566 -3.84 10.31 11.12
N ASP A 567 -4.14 9.72 12.27
CA ASP A 567 -3.29 9.74 13.47
C ASP A 567 -2.30 8.56 13.54
N GLY A 568 -2.22 7.73 12.50
CA GLY A 568 -1.36 6.55 12.41
C GLY A 568 -1.93 5.30 13.12
N SER A 569 -3.09 5.42 13.78
CA SER A 569 -3.73 4.30 14.47
C SER A 569 -4.63 3.45 13.55
N SER A 570 -5.15 2.35 14.08
CA SER A 570 -6.17 1.52 13.40
C SER A 570 -5.74 1.02 12.01
N VAL A 571 -4.46 0.62 11.90
CA VAL A 571 -3.85 0.06 10.69
C VAL A 571 -4.56 -1.24 10.28
N LYS A 572 -4.95 -1.34 9.02
CA LYS A 572 -5.60 -2.53 8.44
C LYS A 572 -5.11 -2.77 7.03
N VAL A 573 -4.73 -4.01 6.73
CA VAL A 573 -4.42 -4.47 5.36
C VAL A 573 -5.65 -5.16 4.77
N LEU A 574 -6.08 -4.70 3.60
CA LEU A 574 -7.20 -5.28 2.86
C LEU A 574 -6.72 -6.50 2.06
N LYS A 575 -7.38 -7.66 2.25
CA LYS A 575 -7.07 -8.91 1.55
C LYS A 575 -7.75 -8.96 0.19
N LEU A 576 -7.13 -8.33 -0.81
CA LEU A 576 -7.70 -8.11 -2.16
C LEU A 576 -7.17 -9.07 -3.25
N GLY A 577 -6.35 -10.05 -2.85
CA GLY A 577 -5.46 -10.76 -3.77
C GLY A 577 -4.30 -9.86 -4.24
N TRP A 578 -3.54 -10.33 -5.23
CA TRP A 578 -2.34 -9.63 -5.67
C TRP A 578 -2.69 -8.36 -6.48
N VAL A 579 -2.22 -7.19 -6.02
CA VAL A 579 -2.28 -5.91 -6.74
C VAL A 579 -1.06 -5.80 -7.66
N ARG A 580 -1.26 -5.47 -8.94
CA ARG A 580 -0.19 -5.54 -9.96
C ARG A 580 0.27 -4.16 -10.45
N SER A 581 1.34 -3.65 -9.84
CA SER A 581 1.96 -2.35 -10.16
C SER A 581 0.94 -1.19 -10.08
N PRO A 582 0.42 -0.91 -8.88
CA PRO A 582 -0.48 0.21 -8.66
C PRO A 582 0.28 1.53 -8.87
N PHE A 583 -0.36 2.52 -9.48
CA PHE A 583 0.26 3.83 -9.75
C PHE A 583 -0.44 4.99 -9.04
N ALA A 584 -1.76 5.10 -9.15
CA ALA A 584 -2.54 6.14 -8.50
C ALA A 584 -3.80 5.55 -7.88
N ALA A 585 -4.32 6.22 -6.85
CA ALA A 585 -5.53 5.83 -6.17
C ALA A 585 -6.40 7.03 -5.79
N ALA A 586 -7.70 6.79 -5.70
CA ALA A 586 -8.65 7.77 -5.20
C ALA A 586 -9.79 7.07 -4.47
N VAL A 587 -10.43 7.80 -3.57
CA VAL A 587 -11.61 7.33 -2.82
C VAL A 587 -12.80 8.17 -3.22
N CYS A 588 -13.95 7.51 -3.44
CA CYS A 588 -15.22 8.19 -3.60
C CYS A 588 -16.33 7.37 -2.94
N GLU A 589 -17.18 8.02 -2.14
CA GLU A 589 -18.31 7.37 -1.45
C GLU A 589 -17.82 6.14 -0.66
N GLY A 590 -18.36 4.94 -0.92
CA GLY A 590 -17.94 3.68 -0.29
C GLY A 590 -16.80 2.94 -0.99
N GLN A 591 -16.22 3.50 -2.06
CA GLN A 591 -15.35 2.77 -2.97
C GLN A 591 -13.93 3.34 -3.02
N LEU A 592 -12.95 2.45 -3.13
CA LEU A 592 -11.56 2.74 -3.44
C LEU A 592 -11.27 2.35 -4.89
N TYR A 593 -10.61 3.25 -5.62
CA TYR A 593 -10.24 3.11 -7.01
C TYR A 593 -8.73 3.18 -7.17
N TRP A 594 -8.16 2.37 -8.08
CA TRP A 594 -6.74 2.48 -8.41
C TRP A 594 -6.44 2.09 -9.85
N SER A 595 -5.36 2.66 -10.39
CA SER A 595 -4.81 2.31 -11.70
C SER A 595 -3.72 1.24 -11.57
N GLU A 596 -3.78 0.22 -12.43
CA GLU A 596 -2.79 -0.86 -12.52
C GLU A 596 -2.08 -0.85 -13.88
N ARG A 597 -0.76 -0.64 -13.85
CA ARG A 597 0.06 -0.50 -15.07
C ARG A 597 0.37 -1.81 -15.76
N LYS A 598 0.37 -2.94 -15.05
CA LYS A 598 0.64 -4.26 -15.66
C LYS A 598 -0.60 -4.88 -16.30
N THR A 599 -1.80 -4.54 -15.82
CA THR A 599 -3.08 -5.09 -16.32
C THR A 599 -3.81 -4.12 -17.26
N TRP A 600 -3.30 -2.90 -17.41
CA TRP A 600 -3.88 -1.80 -18.20
C TRP A 600 -5.31 -1.50 -17.81
N SER A 601 -5.54 -1.47 -16.49
CA SER A 601 -6.90 -1.37 -15.96
C SER A 601 -7.01 -0.45 -14.77
N VAL A 602 -8.22 0.07 -14.59
CA VAL A 602 -8.66 0.69 -13.35
C VAL A 602 -9.55 -0.30 -12.62
N GLN A 603 -9.24 -0.54 -11.36
CA GLN A 603 -9.94 -1.45 -10.48
C GLN A 603 -10.73 -0.64 -9.44
N GLN A 604 -11.82 -1.21 -8.94
CA GLN A 604 -12.56 -0.66 -7.80
C GLN A 604 -12.87 -1.73 -6.76
N VAL A 605 -12.98 -1.32 -5.50
CA VAL A 605 -13.36 -2.21 -4.40
C VAL A 605 -14.03 -1.46 -3.24
N ASP A 606 -14.80 -2.18 -2.43
CA ASP A 606 -15.37 -1.64 -1.19
C ASP A 606 -14.25 -1.27 -0.21
N LYS A 607 -14.19 0.02 0.18
CA LYS A 607 -13.07 0.57 0.97
C LYS A 607 -13.01 0.04 2.41
N ALA A 608 -14.13 -0.42 2.96
CA ALA A 608 -14.23 -0.87 4.35
C ALA A 608 -13.87 -2.35 4.54
N SER A 609 -14.40 -3.20 3.64
CA SER A 609 -14.28 -4.65 3.67
C SER A 609 -13.18 -5.20 2.77
N GLY A 610 -12.80 -4.46 1.71
CA GLY A 610 -11.92 -4.98 0.66
C GLY A 610 -12.58 -6.09 -0.16
N LYS A 611 -13.91 -6.20 -0.17
CA LYS A 611 -14.67 -7.18 -0.97
C LYS A 611 -15.27 -6.52 -2.20
N ASN A 612 -15.81 -7.34 -3.11
CA ASN A 612 -16.41 -6.90 -4.37
C ASN A 612 -15.42 -6.16 -5.29
N ARG A 613 -14.22 -6.71 -5.44
CA ARG A 613 -13.25 -6.20 -6.42
C ARG A 613 -13.83 -6.37 -7.83
N THR A 614 -13.91 -5.28 -8.58
CA THR A 614 -14.38 -5.31 -9.98
C THR A 614 -13.48 -4.47 -10.88
N LEU A 615 -13.36 -4.90 -12.13
CA LEU A 615 -12.72 -4.13 -13.19
C LEU A 615 -13.63 -2.97 -13.60
N LEU A 616 -13.19 -1.73 -13.40
CA LEU A 616 -13.96 -0.53 -13.76
C LEU A 616 -13.74 -0.14 -15.23
N LEU A 617 -12.48 -0.04 -15.64
CA LEU A 617 -12.10 0.41 -16.97
C LEU A 617 -10.91 -0.39 -17.47
N LYS A 618 -10.94 -0.81 -18.74
CA LYS A 618 -9.80 -1.41 -19.44
C LYS A 618 -9.69 -0.81 -20.84
N ARG A 619 -8.56 -0.16 -21.11
CA ARG A 619 -8.27 0.52 -22.38
C ARG A 619 -6.92 0.06 -22.91
N HIS A 620 -6.66 0.38 -24.17
CA HIS A 620 -5.35 0.13 -24.75
C HIS A 620 -4.36 1.18 -24.24
N GLY A 621 -3.34 0.72 -23.51
CA GLY A 621 -2.32 1.58 -22.90
C GLY A 621 -2.40 1.66 -21.38
N GLN A 622 -1.27 2.00 -20.76
CA GLN A 622 -1.14 2.03 -19.31
C GLN A 622 -1.92 3.21 -18.70
N PRO A 623 -2.82 2.96 -17.74
CA PRO A 623 -3.40 4.02 -16.93
C PRO A 623 -2.36 4.50 -15.91
N HIS A 624 -2.21 5.82 -15.81
CA HIS A 624 -1.33 6.47 -14.85
C HIS A 624 -2.17 7.21 -13.80
N GLY A 625 -2.11 8.54 -13.77
CA GLY A 625 -2.81 9.39 -12.82
C GLY A 625 -4.31 9.11 -12.77
N LEU A 626 -4.86 9.14 -11.56
CA LEU A 626 -6.25 8.86 -11.27
C LEU A 626 -6.69 9.83 -10.18
N GLN A 627 -7.78 10.56 -10.41
CA GLN A 627 -8.30 11.53 -9.44
C GLN A 627 -9.82 11.63 -9.50
N VAL A 628 -10.45 11.79 -8.34
CA VAL A 628 -11.88 12.09 -8.23
C VAL A 628 -12.01 13.57 -7.85
N PRO A 629 -12.52 14.44 -8.73
CA PRO A 629 -12.87 15.80 -8.37
C PRO A 629 -13.97 15.79 -7.29
N THR A 630 -13.57 15.90 -6.03
CA THR A 630 -14.51 15.86 -4.90
C THR A 630 -15.34 17.14 -4.85
N TRP A 631 -16.66 17.00 -4.78
CA TRP A 631 -17.57 18.12 -4.56
C TRP A 631 -17.64 18.46 -3.06
N GLY A 632 -16.63 19.15 -2.55
CA GLY A 632 -16.60 19.64 -1.16
C GLY A 632 -15.50 20.69 -0.98
N ALA A 633 -15.75 21.95 -0.64
CA ALA A 633 -16.96 22.65 -0.25
C ALA A 633 -16.84 24.09 -0.77
N PRO A 634 -17.82 24.61 -1.53
CA PRO A 634 -17.73 25.94 -2.14
C PRO A 634 -17.65 27.10 -1.12
N ASN A 635 -17.88 26.83 0.17
CA ASN A 635 -17.87 27.84 1.24
C ASN A 635 -16.72 27.70 2.25
N CYS A 636 -15.77 26.79 2.04
CA CYS A 636 -14.64 26.69 2.94
C CYS A 636 -13.54 27.68 2.56
N THR A 637 -12.95 28.35 3.54
CA THR A 637 -11.85 29.30 3.36
C THR A 637 -10.77 29.03 4.39
N ASN A 638 -9.50 29.18 4.02
CA ASN A 638 -8.37 29.21 4.95
C ASN A 638 -7.69 30.59 4.91
N GLY A 639 -6.66 30.79 5.73
CA GLY A 639 -5.92 32.06 5.80
C GLY A 639 -5.30 32.49 4.47
N CYS A 640 -4.93 31.53 3.60
CA CYS A 640 -4.30 31.79 2.31
C CYS A 640 -5.30 32.11 1.19
N ALA A 641 -6.56 31.67 1.32
CA ALA A 641 -7.59 31.85 0.29
C ALA A 641 -7.91 33.32 -0.02
N LYS A 642 -7.74 34.24 0.95
CA LYS A 642 -8.00 35.68 0.77
C LYS A 642 -6.68 36.45 0.66
N SER A 643 -6.48 37.14 -0.45
CA SER A 643 -5.32 38.02 -0.67
C SER A 643 -3.97 37.37 -0.35
N ASN A 644 -3.81 36.07 -0.63
CA ASN A 644 -2.62 35.30 -0.28
C ASN A 644 -2.24 35.33 1.21
N GLY A 645 -3.21 35.48 2.12
CA GLY A 645 -2.91 35.67 3.54
C GLY A 645 -2.07 36.91 3.87
N GLY A 646 -1.94 37.87 2.93
CA GLY A 646 -1.03 39.01 3.06
C GLY A 646 0.43 38.72 2.72
N CYS A 647 0.77 37.50 2.27
CA CYS A 647 2.13 37.12 1.89
C CYS A 647 2.50 37.72 0.52
N ALA A 648 3.75 38.17 0.38
CA ALA A 648 4.26 38.74 -0.89
C ALA A 648 4.49 37.68 -1.98
N GLN A 649 4.84 36.45 -1.60
CA GLN A 649 5.18 35.37 -2.53
C GLN A 649 4.16 34.23 -2.46
N LEU A 650 4.38 33.29 -1.54
CA LEU A 650 3.56 32.10 -1.34
C LEU A 650 2.92 32.14 0.04
N CYS A 651 1.66 31.73 0.15
CA CYS A 651 1.02 31.46 1.42
C CYS A 651 0.80 29.96 1.53
N LEU A 652 1.47 29.35 2.50
CA LEU A 652 1.41 27.93 2.79
C LEU A 652 0.62 27.75 4.09
N PRO A 653 -0.48 26.99 4.09
CA PRO A 653 -1.29 26.80 5.29
C PRO A 653 -0.53 25.94 6.33
N ASN A 654 -0.71 26.29 7.60
CA ASN A 654 -0.16 25.58 8.76
C ASN A 654 -1.31 25.33 9.76
N PRO A 655 -1.42 24.12 10.37
CA PRO A 655 -2.51 23.75 11.29
C PRO A 655 -2.58 24.55 12.60
#